data_AF-A0A7Y8HXP4-F1
#
_entry.id   AF-A0A7Y8HXP4-F1
#
_cell.length_a   1.000
_cell.length_b   1.000
_cell.length_c   1.000
_cell.angle_alpha   90.00
_cell.angle_beta   90.00
_cell.angle_gamma   90.00
#
_symmetry.space_group_name_H-M   'P 1'
#
loop_
_entity.id
_entity.type
_entity.pdbx_description
1 polymer ?
#
loop_
_entity_poly.entity_id
_entity_poly.type
_entity_poly.pdbx_seq_one_letter_code
_entity_poly.pdbx_strand_id
1 'polypeptide(L)'
;MRTAVCTIISKNYLAAARVLMEGSARHEPNADRIVLLVDRVDGCFAPERENFRLILSSELDIPDSRWFHFKYTILELNTAVKPFLIERLMSEGYDAVVYLDPDIQIHSPMEEVWSALEQANAVLTPHLDQPVEDDKQPGEIDILRTGAYNLGFIGLRRSEETLGFLRWWGRRMERFCVVDLNNGLFVDQKWMDLLPGLLEPVRVLRHPGYNVAYWNIHGRLIEQNAGGYTVNGRPLRFFHFSGFHPRRPERFSKHQNRFELGDLPHGAQALCAGYASALLAAGFDDAAKWPYAYGVFAGGKPVVDTGRRIWWELPDLCRAIADPFSEEGGKRIREAWNEMIPDPAGLWSGYSRLGWWLFEARPEVRAVMPDPFGSDRLRVLHWLVDGIRLEWSLPDEYFAPIRASLKIFSKYPDGKLPEDLQRQLSGGALWGLPAAARAIHGARNDLKKIFPDPAGKDRASFLQWLLTFGRLEHHLSREAVRTLERERRDALSRLPVSQALSFRVKYAAMRAAVLWRATQRAAEQNRAARGAEPQALLKRKANPAGELRGVNLVGYARAEMGVGESVRAAAKALRAAGLETALYGVEAHPKYRASDLSAGNLAASLPFPVTVLYVNADQTATVVSELGARLAATRYRIGVWAWELDVFPERWAGAFDLLDEVWTPSDFCRSAVAAVSPKPVLRFPHAIEPLPPASFSRQALGLP
;
A
#
# COMPACT_ATOMS: atom_id res chain seq x y z
N MET A 1 28.71 -25.61 19.14
CA MET A 1 27.53 -24.80 18.78
C MET A 1 26.37 -25.77 18.62
N ARG A 2 25.28 -25.61 19.37
CA ARG A 2 24.06 -26.40 19.14
C ARG A 2 23.30 -25.79 17.98
N THR A 3 23.10 -26.53 16.89
CA THR A 3 22.50 -25.99 15.66
C THR A 3 21.22 -26.73 15.28
N ALA A 4 20.34 -26.04 14.55
CA ALA A 4 19.14 -26.64 14.00
C ALA A 4 18.94 -26.27 12.53
N VAL A 5 18.43 -27.22 11.75
CA VAL A 5 17.78 -26.98 10.47
C VAL A 5 16.28 -27.10 10.70
N CYS A 6 15.53 -26.06 10.35
CA CYS A 6 14.09 -26.06 10.53
C CYS A 6 13.31 -25.68 9.27
N THR A 7 12.07 -26.15 9.20
CA THR A 7 11.10 -25.79 8.16
C THR A 7 9.70 -25.66 8.75
N ILE A 8 8.77 -25.11 7.96
CA ILE A 8 7.39 -24.88 8.35
C ILE A 8 6.48 -25.47 7.28
N ILE A 9 5.50 -26.25 7.69
CA ILE A 9 4.54 -26.88 6.78
C ILE A 9 3.11 -26.83 7.31
N SER A 10 2.16 -26.93 6.39
CA SER A 10 0.86 -27.56 6.66
C SER A 10 0.89 -29.02 6.18
N LYS A 11 -0.10 -29.83 6.56
CA LYS A 11 -0.11 -31.29 6.30
C LYS A 11 0.16 -31.66 4.83
N ASN A 12 -0.31 -30.85 3.88
CA ASN A 12 -0.11 -31.05 2.45
C ASN A 12 1.35 -30.97 1.96
N TYR A 13 2.26 -30.42 2.78
CA TYR A 13 3.69 -30.33 2.48
C TYR A 13 4.54 -31.36 3.25
N LEU A 14 3.93 -32.33 3.96
CA LEU A 14 4.66 -33.33 4.74
C LEU A 14 5.68 -34.12 3.90
N ALA A 15 5.33 -34.50 2.67
CA ALA A 15 6.23 -35.20 1.78
C ALA A 15 7.48 -34.36 1.44
N ALA A 16 7.32 -33.05 1.24
CA ALA A 16 8.42 -32.14 0.96
C ALA A 16 9.32 -31.96 2.20
N ALA A 17 8.74 -31.80 3.39
CA ALA A 17 9.49 -31.77 4.65
C ALA A 17 10.31 -33.04 4.87
N ARG A 18 9.77 -34.24 4.56
CA ARG A 18 10.53 -35.49 4.65
C ARG A 18 11.74 -35.50 3.71
N VAL A 19 11.58 -35.04 2.47
CA VAL A 19 12.68 -34.95 1.50
C VAL A 19 13.76 -33.96 1.99
N LEU A 20 13.35 -32.79 2.48
CA LEU A 20 14.26 -31.80 3.06
C LEU A 20 15.02 -32.38 4.26
N MET A 21 14.31 -32.99 5.21
CA MET A 21 14.90 -33.49 6.46
C MET A 21 15.77 -34.74 6.24
N GLU A 22 15.49 -35.55 5.23
CA GLU A 22 16.40 -36.60 4.76
C GLU A 22 17.70 -36.02 4.19
N GLY A 23 17.61 -34.94 3.40
CA GLY A 23 18.78 -34.19 2.95
C GLY A 23 19.59 -33.61 4.11
N SER A 24 18.92 -33.04 5.12
CA SER A 24 19.56 -32.55 6.34
C SER A 24 20.20 -33.68 7.15
N ALA A 25 19.56 -34.83 7.29
CA ALA A 25 20.16 -35.97 8.00
C ALA A 25 21.46 -36.45 7.34
N ARG A 26 21.52 -36.40 6.00
CA ARG A 26 22.68 -36.82 5.21
C ARG A 26 23.82 -35.80 5.20
N HIS A 27 23.49 -34.52 5.05
CA HIS A 27 24.48 -33.48 4.78
C HIS A 27 24.75 -32.57 5.99
N GLU A 28 23.85 -32.55 6.97
CA GLU A 28 23.93 -31.77 8.22
C GLU A 28 23.69 -32.67 9.45
N PRO A 29 24.42 -33.79 9.61
CA PRO A 29 24.11 -34.79 10.64
C PRO A 29 24.19 -34.25 12.08
N ASN A 30 24.93 -33.17 12.29
CA ASN A 30 25.12 -32.53 13.60
C ASN A 30 24.05 -31.47 13.94
N ALA A 31 23.19 -31.10 12.98
CA ALA A 31 22.10 -30.17 13.21
C ALA A 31 20.82 -30.93 13.60
N ASP A 32 20.13 -30.44 14.63
CA ASP A 32 18.82 -30.97 15.00
C ASP A 32 17.81 -30.62 13.89
N ARG A 33 16.98 -31.60 13.50
CA ARG A 33 15.97 -31.46 12.44
C ARG A 33 14.62 -31.14 13.04
N ILE A 34 14.02 -30.02 12.63
CA ILE A 34 12.82 -29.48 13.27
C ILE A 34 11.78 -29.10 12.21
N VAL A 35 10.55 -29.57 12.40
CA VAL A 35 9.43 -29.21 11.53
C VAL A 35 8.35 -28.57 12.38
N LEU A 36 7.95 -27.35 12.04
CA LEU A 36 6.75 -26.73 12.60
C LEU A 36 5.54 -27.09 11.72
N LEU A 37 4.53 -27.69 12.34
CA LEU A 37 3.24 -27.93 11.72
C LEU A 37 2.29 -26.77 12.02
N VAL A 38 2.00 -25.97 10.99
CA VAL A 38 0.93 -24.98 10.97
C VAL A 38 -0.35 -25.69 10.55
N ASP A 39 -0.79 -26.64 11.37
CA ASP A 39 -1.94 -27.50 11.14
C ASP A 39 -2.20 -28.32 12.42
N ARG A 40 -3.09 -29.31 12.34
CA ARG A 40 -3.21 -30.39 13.33
C ARG A 40 -2.78 -31.73 12.73
N VAL A 41 -2.29 -32.66 13.56
CA VAL A 41 -1.86 -33.99 13.10
C VAL A 41 -3.07 -34.81 12.61
N ASP A 42 -4.20 -34.74 13.31
CA ASP A 42 -5.49 -35.36 12.96
C ASP A 42 -5.38 -36.84 12.54
N GLY A 43 -4.42 -37.59 13.11
CA GLY A 43 -4.15 -38.99 12.74
C GLY A 43 -3.68 -39.22 11.30
N CYS A 44 -3.37 -38.16 10.55
CA CYS A 44 -2.94 -38.24 9.15
C CYS A 44 -1.54 -38.87 9.00
N PHE A 45 -0.69 -38.68 10.01
CA PHE A 45 0.63 -39.30 10.11
C PHE A 45 1.00 -39.48 11.59
N ALA A 46 2.09 -40.20 11.83
CA ALA A 46 2.61 -40.53 13.16
C ALA A 46 3.90 -39.73 13.43
N PRO A 47 3.85 -38.61 14.16
CA PRO A 47 5.02 -37.73 14.38
C PRO A 47 6.25 -38.46 14.94
N GLU A 48 6.04 -39.47 15.77
CA GLU A 48 7.08 -40.28 16.40
C GLU A 48 7.85 -41.18 15.41
N ARG A 49 7.33 -41.37 14.19
CA ARG A 49 7.99 -42.14 13.13
C ARG A 49 8.81 -41.25 12.18
N GLU A 50 8.73 -39.94 12.32
CA GLU A 50 9.45 -39.00 11.47
C GLU A 50 10.91 -38.84 11.94
N ASN A 51 11.82 -38.54 11.01
CA ASN A 51 13.24 -38.34 11.31
C ASN A 51 13.56 -36.92 11.85
N PHE A 52 12.54 -36.18 12.26
CA PHE A 52 12.60 -34.80 12.75
C PHE A 52 11.72 -34.62 13.98
N ARG A 53 12.02 -33.61 14.79
CA ARG A 53 11.15 -33.17 15.89
C ARG A 53 10.00 -32.31 15.34
N LEU A 54 8.77 -32.73 15.59
CA LEU A 54 7.58 -31.95 15.28
C LEU A 54 7.26 -30.95 16.40
N ILE A 55 6.90 -29.72 16.03
CA ILE A 55 6.32 -28.70 16.91
C ILE A 55 5.00 -28.26 16.28
N LEU A 56 3.95 -28.06 17.07
CA LEU A 56 2.69 -27.50 16.56
C LEU A 56 2.72 -25.97 16.65
N SER A 57 2.19 -25.27 15.65
CA SER A 57 2.08 -23.80 15.69
C SER A 57 1.22 -23.30 16.85
N SER A 58 0.28 -24.12 17.34
CA SER A 58 -0.49 -23.84 18.55
C SER A 58 0.32 -23.85 19.85
N GLU A 59 1.53 -24.43 19.84
CA GLU A 59 2.44 -24.44 20.98
C GLU A 59 3.41 -23.24 20.97
N LEU A 60 3.39 -22.41 19.94
CA LEU A 60 4.19 -21.19 19.90
C LEU A 60 3.54 -20.09 20.75
N ASP A 61 4.38 -19.29 21.41
CA ASP A 61 3.93 -18.14 22.20
C ASP A 61 3.57 -16.97 21.27
N ILE A 62 2.39 -17.07 20.64
CA ILE A 62 1.87 -16.09 19.70
C ILE A 62 0.72 -15.31 20.36
N PRO A 63 0.80 -13.97 20.42
CA PRO A 63 -0.30 -13.14 20.91
C PRO A 63 -1.59 -13.39 20.14
N ASP A 64 -2.68 -13.61 20.87
CA ASP A 64 -4.02 -13.85 20.32
C ASP A 64 -4.02 -15.01 19.30
N SER A 65 -3.30 -16.09 19.62
CA SER A 65 -2.95 -17.20 18.73
C SER A 65 -4.11 -17.69 17.86
N ARG A 66 -5.33 -17.83 18.40
CA ARG A 66 -6.47 -18.28 17.59
C ARG A 66 -6.82 -17.33 16.45
N TRP A 67 -6.87 -16.03 16.72
CA TRP A 67 -7.08 -15.02 15.69
C TRP A 67 -5.89 -14.89 14.75
N PHE A 68 -4.68 -15.10 15.25
CA PHE A 68 -3.48 -15.17 14.42
C PHE A 68 -3.58 -16.28 13.36
N HIS A 69 -4.04 -17.48 13.75
CA HIS A 69 -4.25 -18.61 12.83
C HIS A 69 -5.46 -18.42 11.91
N PHE A 70 -6.42 -17.57 12.27
CA PHE A 70 -7.60 -17.29 11.45
C PHE A 70 -7.37 -16.23 10.37
N LYS A 71 -6.67 -15.13 10.68
CA LYS A 71 -6.61 -13.95 9.80
C LYS A 71 -5.79 -14.16 8.52
N TYR A 72 -4.92 -15.16 8.49
CA TYR A 72 -4.04 -15.44 7.37
C TYR A 72 -4.52 -16.62 6.54
N THR A 73 -4.32 -16.54 5.22
CA THR A 73 -4.43 -17.71 4.34
C THR A 73 -3.38 -18.76 4.69
N ILE A 74 -3.50 -19.98 4.16
CA ILE A 74 -2.52 -21.04 4.42
C ILE A 74 -1.09 -20.60 4.05
N LEU A 75 -0.91 -19.91 2.92
CA LEU A 75 0.39 -19.38 2.50
C LEU A 75 0.92 -18.36 3.51
N GLU A 76 0.13 -17.33 3.79
CA GLU A 76 0.50 -16.23 4.68
C GLU A 76 0.81 -16.73 6.10
N LEU A 77 0.05 -17.70 6.61
CA LEU A 77 0.24 -18.21 7.97
C LEU A 77 1.53 -19.02 8.11
N ASN A 78 1.84 -19.88 7.12
CA ASN A 78 3.09 -20.64 7.11
C ASN A 78 4.32 -19.70 7.10
N THR A 79 4.22 -18.55 6.44
CA THR A 79 5.27 -17.53 6.47
C THR A 79 5.29 -16.69 7.75
N ALA A 80 4.12 -16.39 8.33
CA ALA A 80 3.99 -15.48 9.48
C ALA A 80 4.56 -16.05 10.79
N VAL A 81 4.56 -17.38 10.96
CA VAL A 81 5.01 -18.03 12.20
C VAL A 81 6.54 -18.18 12.33
N LYS A 82 7.28 -17.92 11.25
CA LYS A 82 8.74 -18.09 11.15
C LYS A 82 9.54 -17.41 12.28
N PRO A 83 9.35 -16.11 12.60
CA PRO A 83 10.08 -15.50 13.71
C PRO A 83 9.80 -16.16 15.06
N PHE A 84 8.56 -16.60 15.31
CA PHE A 84 8.16 -17.22 16.57
C PHE A 84 8.77 -18.61 16.76
N LEU A 85 8.86 -19.40 15.69
CA LEU A 85 9.60 -20.66 15.70
C LEU A 85 11.07 -20.44 16.04
N ILE A 86 11.72 -19.54 15.31
CA ILE A 86 13.17 -19.30 15.49
C ILE A 86 13.45 -18.76 16.90
N GLU A 87 12.64 -17.82 17.40
CA GLU A 87 12.77 -17.31 18.77
C GLU A 87 12.59 -18.43 19.81
N ARG A 88 11.59 -19.31 19.63
CA ARG A 88 11.41 -20.48 20.50
C ARG A 88 12.64 -21.38 20.51
N LEU A 89 13.20 -21.71 19.34
CA LEU A 89 14.41 -22.53 19.27
C LEU A 89 15.58 -21.85 19.98
N MET A 90 15.79 -20.56 19.75
CA MET A 90 16.85 -19.84 20.47
C MET A 90 16.64 -19.85 22.00
N SER A 91 15.39 -19.80 22.48
CA SER A 91 15.07 -19.93 23.91
C SER A 91 15.34 -21.34 24.47
N GLU A 92 15.26 -22.37 23.63
CA GLU A 92 15.62 -23.76 23.97
C GLU A 92 17.15 -24.03 23.93
N GLY A 93 17.96 -22.98 23.69
CA GLY A 93 19.42 -23.04 23.74
C GLY A 93 20.11 -23.37 22.43
N TYR A 94 19.42 -23.26 21.28
CA TYR A 94 20.10 -23.32 19.97
C TYR A 94 20.94 -22.05 19.75
N ASP A 95 22.20 -22.23 19.38
CA ASP A 95 23.15 -21.15 19.12
C ASP A 95 23.04 -20.61 17.70
N ALA A 96 22.59 -21.44 16.75
CA ALA A 96 22.27 -21.01 15.39
C ALA A 96 21.14 -21.85 14.79
N VAL A 97 20.30 -21.21 13.98
CA VAL A 97 19.16 -21.83 13.31
C VAL A 97 19.22 -21.49 11.83
N VAL A 98 19.13 -22.50 10.98
CA VAL A 98 18.95 -22.36 9.54
C VAL A 98 17.52 -22.75 9.20
N TYR A 99 16.75 -21.78 8.70
CA TYR A 99 15.43 -22.04 8.13
C TYR A 99 15.55 -22.31 6.63
N LEU A 100 14.83 -23.34 6.17
CA LEU A 100 14.65 -23.68 4.76
C LEU A 100 13.16 -23.88 4.46
N ASP A 101 12.67 -23.33 3.36
CA ASP A 101 11.33 -23.63 2.86
C ASP A 101 11.18 -25.13 2.56
N PRO A 102 9.98 -25.70 2.74
CA PRO A 102 9.79 -27.14 2.71
C PRO A 102 9.99 -27.77 1.33
N ASP A 103 9.95 -26.98 0.26
CA ASP A 103 10.23 -27.41 -1.11
C ASP A 103 11.70 -27.23 -1.53
N ILE A 104 12.60 -27.13 -0.55
CA ILE A 104 14.06 -27.17 -0.76
C ILE A 104 14.58 -28.60 -0.60
N GLN A 105 15.53 -28.99 -1.46
CA GLN A 105 16.33 -30.21 -1.29
C GLN A 105 17.81 -29.86 -1.09
N ILE A 106 18.41 -30.39 -0.01
CA ILE A 106 19.84 -30.27 0.27
C ILE A 106 20.59 -31.37 -0.49
N HIS A 107 21.64 -30.97 -1.22
CA HIS A 107 22.45 -31.86 -2.06
C HIS A 107 23.90 -32.01 -1.59
N SER A 108 24.40 -31.09 -0.76
CA SER A 108 25.72 -31.18 -0.13
C SER A 108 25.79 -30.30 1.14
N PRO A 109 26.80 -30.48 2.02
CA PRO A 109 26.90 -29.73 3.28
C PRO A 109 26.98 -28.20 3.07
N MET A 110 26.30 -27.40 3.89
CA MET A 110 26.21 -25.94 3.82
C MET A 110 27.35 -25.25 4.57
N GLU A 111 28.60 -25.64 4.30
CA GLU A 111 29.80 -25.19 5.02
C GLU A 111 29.93 -23.66 5.08
N GLU A 112 29.61 -22.97 3.98
CA GLU A 112 29.70 -21.51 3.91
C GLU A 112 28.67 -20.82 4.82
N VAL A 113 27.49 -21.40 5.00
CA VAL A 113 26.46 -20.86 5.89
C VAL A 113 26.90 -20.99 7.34
N TRP A 114 27.35 -22.18 7.75
CA TRP A 114 27.78 -22.40 9.13
C TRP A 114 29.01 -21.57 9.49
N SER A 115 29.99 -21.50 8.60
CA SER A 115 31.17 -20.64 8.80
C SER A 115 30.79 -19.16 8.86
N ALA A 116 29.85 -18.69 8.03
CA ALA A 116 29.37 -17.33 8.11
C ALA A 116 28.65 -17.03 9.43
N LEU A 117 27.88 -17.98 9.96
CA LEU A 117 27.16 -17.83 11.24
C LEU A 117 28.10 -17.81 12.45
N GLU A 118 29.35 -18.25 12.35
CA GLU A 118 30.33 -18.05 13.43
C GLU A 118 30.65 -16.56 13.65
N GLN A 119 30.57 -15.75 12.59
CA GLN A 119 30.99 -14.36 12.59
C GLN A 119 29.84 -13.36 12.40
N ALA A 120 28.73 -13.79 11.77
CA ALA A 120 27.57 -12.96 11.45
C ALA A 120 26.34 -13.32 12.31
N ASN A 121 25.51 -12.32 12.61
CA ASN A 121 24.22 -12.52 13.25
C ASN A 121 23.17 -13.10 12.29
N ALA A 122 23.29 -12.80 10.99
CA ALA A 122 22.44 -13.39 9.97
C ALA A 122 23.16 -13.69 8.67
N VAL A 123 22.64 -14.67 7.94
CA VAL A 123 23.05 -15.04 6.59
C VAL A 123 21.83 -15.04 5.67
N LEU A 124 21.92 -14.29 4.58
CA LEU A 124 20.91 -14.21 3.53
C LEU A 124 21.50 -14.63 2.19
N THR A 125 20.66 -15.09 1.27
CA THR A 125 20.98 -15.21 -0.16
C THR A 125 20.22 -14.17 -0.95
N PRO A 126 20.83 -13.51 -1.94
CA PRO A 126 20.09 -12.61 -2.81
C PRO A 126 19.08 -13.41 -3.66
N HIS A 127 17.95 -12.78 -3.99
CA HIS A 127 16.94 -13.41 -4.86
C HIS A 127 17.49 -13.52 -6.30
N LEU A 128 18.16 -12.46 -6.77
CA LEU A 128 18.93 -12.44 -8.01
C LEU A 128 20.39 -12.13 -7.71
N ASP A 129 21.31 -12.85 -8.36
CA ASP A 129 22.73 -12.54 -8.33
C ASP A 129 23.31 -12.19 -9.71
N GLN A 130 22.44 -12.12 -10.72
CA GLN A 130 22.71 -11.62 -12.06
C GLN A 130 21.49 -10.80 -12.55
N PRO A 131 21.70 -9.82 -13.44
CA PRO A 131 20.60 -9.07 -14.08
C PRO A 131 19.69 -9.96 -14.93
N VAL A 132 18.43 -9.55 -15.07
CA VAL A 132 17.45 -10.20 -15.96
C VAL A 132 16.98 -9.19 -17.02
N GLU A 133 17.47 -9.34 -18.25
CA GLU A 133 17.31 -8.34 -19.33
C GLU A 133 16.36 -8.78 -20.45
N ASP A 134 15.59 -9.88 -20.27
CA ASP A 134 14.63 -10.35 -21.25
C ASP A 134 13.19 -9.86 -21.00
N ASP A 135 12.26 -10.21 -21.89
CA ASP A 135 10.83 -9.88 -21.79
C ASP A 135 10.01 -10.92 -21.00
N LYS A 136 10.68 -11.87 -20.34
CA LYS A 136 10.06 -12.99 -19.65
C LYS A 136 9.81 -12.67 -18.18
N GLN A 137 9.05 -13.56 -17.54
CA GLN A 137 8.53 -13.38 -16.20
C GLN A 137 8.99 -14.54 -15.29
N PRO A 138 9.41 -14.24 -14.04
CA PRO A 138 9.56 -12.89 -13.46
C PRO A 138 10.74 -12.12 -14.06
N GLY A 139 10.60 -10.80 -14.15
CA GLY A 139 11.69 -9.85 -14.38
C GLY A 139 12.13 -9.17 -13.07
N GLU A 140 13.04 -8.19 -13.18
CA GLU A 140 13.60 -7.51 -11.99
C GLU A 140 12.55 -6.77 -11.16
N ILE A 141 11.55 -6.15 -11.81
CA ILE A 141 10.44 -5.46 -11.13
C ILE A 141 9.61 -6.45 -10.30
N ASP A 142 9.35 -7.65 -10.82
CA ASP A 142 8.57 -8.68 -10.12
C ASP A 142 9.33 -9.18 -8.88
N ILE A 143 10.65 -9.32 -8.99
CA ILE A 143 11.52 -9.61 -7.85
C ILE A 143 11.51 -8.46 -6.83
N LEU A 144 11.64 -7.20 -7.25
CA LEU A 144 11.59 -6.05 -6.34
C LEU A 144 10.27 -5.95 -5.57
N ARG A 145 9.15 -6.31 -6.20
CA ARG A 145 7.82 -6.34 -5.57
C ARG A 145 7.68 -7.45 -4.53
N THR A 146 8.47 -8.52 -4.63
CA THR A 146 8.39 -9.69 -3.74
C THR A 146 9.54 -9.80 -2.72
N GLY A 147 10.66 -9.11 -2.95
CA GLY A 147 11.80 -9.01 -2.02
C GLY A 147 13.15 -9.26 -2.73
N ALA A 148 14.16 -8.44 -2.39
CA ALA A 148 15.52 -8.53 -2.92
C ALA A 148 16.29 -9.74 -2.39
N TYR A 149 15.86 -10.29 -1.26
CA TYR A 149 16.35 -11.55 -0.69
C TYR A 149 15.23 -12.58 -0.73
N ASN A 150 15.51 -13.77 -1.26
CA ASN A 150 14.55 -14.87 -1.21
C ASN A 150 14.55 -15.48 0.19
N LEU A 151 13.40 -15.50 0.84
CA LEU A 151 13.26 -15.93 2.24
C LEU A 151 12.82 -17.39 2.39
N GLY A 152 12.99 -18.18 1.33
CA GLY A 152 13.06 -19.62 1.48
C GLY A 152 14.32 -20.08 2.19
N PHE A 153 15.29 -19.18 2.41
CA PHE A 153 16.45 -19.44 3.25
C PHE A 153 16.74 -18.24 4.16
N ILE A 154 17.01 -18.52 5.44
CA ILE A 154 17.67 -17.58 6.35
C ILE A 154 18.45 -18.34 7.40
N GLY A 155 19.72 -17.96 7.61
CA GLY A 155 20.52 -18.40 8.75
C GLY A 155 20.55 -17.31 9.81
N LEU A 156 20.34 -17.66 11.08
CA LEU A 156 20.42 -16.73 12.21
C LEU A 156 21.25 -17.32 13.35
N ARG A 157 22.19 -16.53 13.87
CA ARG A 157 22.93 -16.85 15.09
C ARG A 157 22.21 -16.24 16.29
N ARG A 158 22.13 -16.96 17.40
CA ARG A 158 21.59 -16.43 18.65
C ARG A 158 22.51 -15.33 19.20
N SER A 159 21.96 -14.13 19.28
CA SER A 159 22.53 -12.97 19.97
C SER A 159 21.40 -12.12 20.56
N GLU A 160 21.73 -11.17 21.42
CA GLU A 160 20.72 -10.25 21.97
C GLU A 160 20.07 -9.42 20.86
N GLU A 161 20.85 -8.95 19.90
CA GLU A 161 20.40 -8.18 18.74
C GLU A 161 19.48 -9.02 17.84
N THR A 162 19.84 -10.29 17.61
CA THR A 162 19.03 -11.21 16.80
C THR A 162 17.69 -11.50 17.46
N LEU A 163 17.66 -11.68 18.78
CA LEU A 163 16.41 -11.82 19.54
C LEU A 163 15.58 -10.53 19.49
N GLY A 164 16.22 -9.36 19.56
CA GLY A 164 15.56 -8.07 19.37
C GLY A 164 14.90 -7.94 17.99
N PHE A 165 15.62 -8.37 16.94
CA PHE A 165 15.12 -8.42 15.56
C PHE A 165 13.95 -9.39 15.41
N LEU A 166 14.04 -10.62 15.94
CA LEU A 166 12.97 -11.61 15.89
C LEU A 166 11.67 -11.09 16.52
N ARG A 167 11.75 -10.43 17.68
CA ARG A 167 10.58 -9.81 18.31
C ARG A 167 9.97 -8.68 17.48
N TRP A 168 10.80 -7.85 16.84
CA TRP A 168 10.31 -6.84 15.91
C TRP A 168 9.60 -7.48 14.71
N TRP A 169 10.22 -8.49 14.11
CA TRP A 169 9.68 -9.23 12.98
C TRP A 169 8.35 -9.90 13.34
N GLY A 170 8.27 -10.58 14.49
CA GLY A 170 7.03 -11.15 15.04
C GLY A 170 5.91 -10.11 15.14
N ARG A 171 6.18 -8.92 15.70
CA ARG A 171 5.20 -7.82 15.76
C ARG A 171 4.78 -7.29 14.38
N ARG A 172 5.57 -7.47 13.32
CA ARG A 172 5.15 -7.17 11.95
C ARG A 172 4.26 -8.30 11.42
N MET A 173 4.62 -9.55 11.69
CA MET A 173 3.85 -10.73 11.29
C MET A 173 2.48 -10.83 11.99
N GLU A 174 2.26 -10.12 13.09
CA GLU A 174 0.93 -9.99 13.69
C GLU A 174 -0.07 -9.19 12.83
N ARG A 175 0.39 -8.39 11.86
CA ARG A 175 -0.51 -7.50 11.10
C ARG A 175 -0.26 -7.44 9.61
N PHE A 176 0.98 -7.65 9.16
CA PHE A 176 1.42 -7.29 7.81
C PHE A 176 2.00 -8.46 7.00
N CYS A 177 1.85 -9.71 7.46
CA CYS A 177 2.22 -10.88 6.66
C CYS A 177 1.12 -11.22 5.65
N VAL A 178 0.90 -10.34 4.68
CA VAL A 178 -0.15 -10.50 3.65
C VAL A 178 0.44 -10.42 2.24
N VAL A 179 -0.27 -11.00 1.28
CA VAL A 179 0.00 -10.75 -0.15
C VAL A 179 -0.75 -9.48 -0.57
N ASP A 180 -0.07 -8.34 -0.57
CA ASP A 180 -0.62 -7.05 -0.99
C ASP A 180 0.44 -6.22 -1.72
N LEU A 181 0.71 -6.65 -2.96
CA LEU A 181 1.75 -6.08 -3.82
C LEU A 181 1.52 -4.59 -4.12
N ASN A 182 0.28 -4.09 -4.05
CA ASN A 182 -0.05 -2.69 -4.33
C ASN A 182 0.37 -1.78 -3.18
N ASN A 183 0.35 -2.29 -1.94
CA ASN A 183 0.84 -1.59 -0.76
C ASN A 183 2.30 -1.98 -0.39
N GLY A 184 3.01 -2.64 -1.31
CA GLY A 184 4.41 -3.02 -1.11
C GLY A 184 4.63 -4.15 -0.11
N LEU A 185 3.60 -4.96 0.18
CA LEU A 185 3.68 -6.10 1.09
C LEU A 185 3.68 -7.42 0.31
N PHE A 186 4.60 -8.31 0.67
CA PHE A 186 4.62 -9.67 0.19
C PHE A 186 5.14 -10.58 1.29
N VAL A 187 4.18 -11.15 2.04
CA VAL A 187 4.40 -12.06 3.18
C VAL A 187 5.54 -11.58 4.10
N ASP A 188 6.29 -12.49 4.71
CA ASP A 188 7.46 -12.19 5.52
C ASP A 188 8.68 -11.77 4.69
N GLN A 189 8.83 -12.32 3.47
CA GLN A 189 9.97 -12.12 2.59
C GLN A 189 10.33 -10.65 2.36
N LYS A 190 9.34 -9.82 1.99
CA LYS A 190 9.61 -8.40 1.69
C LYS A 190 10.17 -7.62 2.88
N TRP A 191 9.85 -8.04 4.11
CA TRP A 191 10.39 -7.40 5.31
C TRP A 191 11.90 -7.59 5.46
N MET A 192 12.48 -8.62 4.85
CA MET A 192 13.91 -8.91 4.94
C MET A 192 14.77 -8.02 4.05
N ASP A 193 14.16 -7.23 3.16
CA ASP A 193 14.84 -6.12 2.50
C ASP A 193 15.43 -5.13 3.54
N LEU A 194 14.82 -5.05 4.73
CA LEU A 194 15.26 -4.19 5.82
C LEU A 194 16.31 -4.86 6.72
N LEU A 195 16.46 -6.19 6.69
CA LEU A 195 17.30 -6.93 7.64
C LEU A 195 18.76 -6.41 7.66
N PRO A 196 19.45 -6.21 6.52
CA PRO A 196 20.83 -5.72 6.53
C PRO A 196 21.01 -4.33 7.17
N GLY A 197 19.95 -3.52 7.23
CA GLY A 197 19.96 -2.22 7.90
C GLY A 197 19.49 -2.25 9.35
N LEU A 198 18.92 -3.36 9.82
CA LEU A 198 18.34 -3.52 11.16
C LEU A 198 19.14 -4.47 12.05
N LEU A 199 20.07 -5.24 11.48
CA LEU A 199 20.91 -6.20 12.18
C LEU A 199 22.34 -6.12 11.62
N GLU A 200 23.33 -6.26 12.49
CA GLU A 200 24.74 -6.26 12.11
C GLU A 200 25.53 -7.23 13.02
N PRO A 201 26.54 -7.96 12.52
CA PRO A 201 26.92 -8.11 11.11
C PRO A 201 26.00 -9.08 10.37
N VAL A 202 25.68 -8.76 9.10
CA VAL A 202 24.84 -9.58 8.21
C VAL A 202 25.67 -9.98 7.00
N ARG A 203 25.66 -11.27 6.66
CA ARG A 203 26.34 -11.80 5.48
C ARG A 203 25.33 -12.07 4.36
N VAL A 204 25.47 -11.38 3.24
CA VAL A 204 24.82 -11.76 1.98
C VAL A 204 25.71 -12.75 1.23
N LEU A 205 25.34 -14.02 1.24
CA LEU A 205 26.07 -15.11 0.60
C LEU A 205 25.72 -15.21 -0.89
N ARG A 206 26.71 -15.03 -1.76
CA ARG A 206 26.58 -15.05 -3.23
C ARG A 206 27.14 -16.33 -3.86
N HIS A 207 27.28 -17.39 -3.07
CA HIS A 207 27.78 -18.65 -3.58
C HIS A 207 26.75 -19.28 -4.54
N PRO A 208 27.12 -19.65 -5.78
CA PRO A 208 26.16 -19.98 -6.84
C PRO A 208 25.37 -21.27 -6.60
N GLY A 209 25.89 -22.16 -5.74
CA GLY A 209 25.22 -23.40 -5.34
C GLY A 209 24.14 -23.25 -4.26
N TYR A 210 23.84 -22.04 -3.79
CA TYR A 210 22.76 -21.79 -2.81
C TYR A 210 21.53 -21.19 -3.49
N ASN A 211 20.36 -21.59 -3.00
CA ASN A 211 19.07 -21.04 -3.40
C ASN A 211 18.88 -20.99 -4.93
N VAL A 212 19.31 -22.07 -5.58
CA VAL A 212 19.18 -22.27 -7.02
C VAL A 212 17.72 -22.60 -7.30
N ALA A 213 17.09 -21.83 -8.18
CA ALA A 213 15.68 -21.98 -8.50
C ALA A 213 15.34 -21.31 -9.84
N TYR A 214 14.06 -21.30 -10.21
CA TYR A 214 13.62 -20.78 -11.49
C TYR A 214 13.96 -19.30 -11.75
N TRP A 215 14.07 -18.47 -10.71
CA TRP A 215 14.37 -17.04 -10.85
C TRP A 215 15.82 -16.77 -11.23
N ASN A 216 16.76 -17.64 -10.86
CA ASN A 216 18.19 -17.46 -11.16
C ASN A 216 18.79 -18.54 -12.07
N ILE A 217 18.03 -19.58 -12.45
CA ILE A 217 18.55 -20.72 -13.22
C ILE A 217 19.21 -20.35 -14.55
N HIS A 218 18.81 -19.23 -15.18
CA HIS A 218 19.41 -18.72 -16.41
C HIS A 218 20.91 -18.41 -16.27
N GLY A 219 21.38 -18.09 -15.06
CA GLY A 219 22.79 -17.86 -14.73
C GLY A 219 23.50 -19.07 -14.09
N ARG A 220 22.88 -20.25 -14.13
CA ARG A 220 23.30 -21.46 -13.38
C ARG A 220 23.54 -22.63 -14.33
N LEU A 221 24.80 -22.91 -14.62
CA LEU A 221 25.20 -24.13 -15.31
C LEU A 221 25.21 -25.29 -14.32
N ILE A 222 24.23 -26.19 -14.44
CA ILE A 222 24.07 -27.36 -13.57
C ILE A 222 24.61 -28.60 -14.27
N GLU A 223 25.59 -29.24 -13.63
CA GLU A 223 26.24 -30.45 -14.13
C GLU A 223 26.16 -31.57 -13.08
N GLN A 224 26.05 -32.80 -13.54
CA GLN A 224 26.10 -33.99 -12.69
C GLN A 224 27.42 -34.72 -12.92
N ASN A 225 28.09 -35.09 -11.84
CA ASN A 225 29.31 -35.87 -11.85
C ASN A 225 29.27 -36.98 -10.77
N ALA A 226 30.34 -37.78 -10.67
CA ALA A 226 30.41 -38.88 -9.71
C ALA A 226 30.29 -38.43 -8.23
N GLY A 227 30.62 -37.18 -7.93
CA GLY A 227 30.53 -36.57 -6.60
C GLY A 227 29.21 -35.83 -6.31
N GLY A 228 28.23 -35.90 -7.22
CA GLY A 228 26.93 -35.23 -7.08
C GLY A 228 26.70 -34.14 -8.12
N TYR A 229 26.11 -33.02 -7.70
CA TYR A 229 25.77 -31.91 -8.60
C TYR A 229 26.66 -30.70 -8.34
N THR A 230 27.06 -30.04 -9.42
CA THR A 230 27.79 -28.76 -9.39
C THR A 230 27.02 -27.68 -10.12
N VAL A 231 27.20 -26.44 -9.66
CA VAL A 231 26.64 -25.22 -10.23
C VAL A 231 27.78 -24.24 -10.48
N ASN A 232 28.02 -23.90 -11.74
CA ASN A 232 29.15 -23.06 -12.16
C ASN A 232 30.49 -23.56 -11.57
N GLY A 233 30.71 -24.89 -11.62
CA GLY A 233 31.92 -25.55 -11.12
C GLY A 233 32.05 -25.67 -9.59
N ARG A 234 31.05 -25.21 -8.81
CA ARG A 234 31.04 -25.35 -7.33
C ARG A 234 29.94 -26.31 -6.87
N PRO A 235 30.03 -26.92 -5.68
CA PRO A 235 28.99 -27.84 -5.21
C PRO A 235 27.61 -27.18 -5.16
N LEU A 236 26.58 -27.90 -5.65
CA LEU A 236 25.18 -27.55 -5.37
C LEU A 236 24.92 -27.82 -3.89
N ARG A 237 24.67 -26.78 -3.10
CA ARG A 237 24.35 -26.89 -1.68
C ARG A 237 22.89 -27.24 -1.50
N PHE A 238 21.98 -26.43 -2.05
CA PHE A 238 20.57 -26.78 -2.14
C PHE A 238 19.86 -26.16 -3.34
N PHE A 239 18.81 -26.84 -3.80
CA PHE A 239 17.91 -26.40 -4.86
C PHE A 239 16.53 -26.12 -4.28
N HIS A 240 15.90 -25.01 -4.68
CA HIS A 240 14.58 -24.59 -4.22
C HIS A 240 13.55 -24.80 -5.33
N PHE A 241 12.70 -25.82 -5.17
CA PHE A 241 11.73 -26.27 -6.16
C PHE A 241 10.42 -25.48 -6.13
N SER A 242 10.52 -24.16 -5.96
CA SER A 242 9.36 -23.27 -5.82
C SER A 242 8.42 -23.36 -7.01
N GLY A 243 7.20 -23.85 -6.76
CA GLY A 243 6.16 -24.01 -7.78
C GLY A 243 6.30 -25.23 -8.69
N PHE A 244 7.21 -26.16 -8.39
CA PHE A 244 7.34 -27.44 -9.07
C PHE A 244 6.21 -28.41 -8.70
N HIS A 245 5.83 -29.33 -9.60
CA HIS A 245 4.79 -30.33 -9.35
C HIS A 245 5.25 -31.73 -9.81
N PRO A 246 5.31 -32.74 -8.91
CA PRO A 246 5.93 -34.04 -9.23
C PRO A 246 5.19 -34.85 -10.30
N ARG A 247 3.87 -34.65 -10.45
CA ARG A 247 3.04 -35.30 -11.49
C ARG A 247 2.93 -34.49 -12.80
N ARG A 248 3.50 -33.28 -12.84
CA ARG A 248 3.53 -32.39 -14.01
C ARG A 248 4.93 -31.78 -14.16
N PRO A 249 5.98 -32.62 -14.21
CA PRO A 249 7.36 -32.16 -14.16
C PRO A 249 7.77 -31.37 -15.41
N GLU A 250 7.07 -31.55 -16.54
CA GLU A 250 7.30 -30.79 -17.78
C GLU A 250 7.25 -29.29 -17.52
N ARG A 251 6.32 -28.85 -16.68
CA ARG A 251 6.24 -27.48 -16.21
C ARG A 251 7.22 -27.29 -15.06
N PHE A 252 8.44 -26.87 -15.39
CA PHE A 252 9.53 -26.69 -14.43
C PHE A 252 9.14 -25.84 -13.19
N SER A 253 8.40 -24.74 -13.38
CA SER A 253 7.74 -24.04 -12.28
C SER A 253 6.49 -23.30 -12.75
N LYS A 254 5.47 -23.24 -11.89
CA LYS A 254 4.24 -22.48 -12.15
C LYS A 254 4.40 -20.95 -12.08
N HIS A 255 5.52 -20.46 -11.55
CA HIS A 255 5.74 -19.03 -11.26
C HIS A 255 6.51 -18.28 -12.36
N GLN A 256 6.69 -18.89 -13.53
CA GLN A 256 7.50 -18.35 -14.62
C GLN A 256 7.00 -18.79 -15.99
N ASN A 257 7.50 -18.15 -17.05
CA ASN A 257 7.19 -18.46 -18.45
C ASN A 257 8.44 -18.51 -19.37
N ARG A 258 9.63 -18.68 -18.79
CA ARG A 258 10.93 -18.63 -19.46
C ARG A 258 11.45 -20.00 -19.90
N PHE A 259 11.20 -21.05 -19.11
CA PHE A 259 11.71 -22.39 -19.35
C PHE A 259 10.62 -23.45 -19.13
N GLU A 260 10.50 -24.39 -20.07
CA GLU A 260 9.98 -25.73 -19.78
C GLU A 260 11.14 -26.62 -19.31
N LEU A 261 10.84 -27.77 -18.67
CA LEU A 261 11.89 -28.65 -18.16
C LEU A 261 12.83 -29.15 -19.27
N GLY A 262 12.29 -29.40 -20.46
CA GLY A 262 13.06 -29.88 -21.61
C GLY A 262 14.09 -28.87 -22.15
N ASP A 263 13.92 -27.58 -21.84
CA ASP A 263 14.84 -26.51 -22.27
C ASP A 263 16.09 -26.43 -21.38
N LEU A 264 16.03 -27.02 -20.19
CA LEU A 264 17.11 -26.93 -19.21
C LEU A 264 18.23 -27.94 -19.50
N PRO A 265 19.47 -27.68 -19.06
CA PRO A 265 20.57 -28.66 -19.18
C PRO A 265 20.23 -30.01 -18.54
N HIS A 266 20.85 -31.08 -19.02
CA HIS A 266 20.57 -32.45 -18.57
C HIS A 266 20.70 -32.63 -17.04
N GLY A 267 21.66 -31.94 -16.41
CA GLY A 267 21.82 -31.97 -14.95
C GLY A 267 20.60 -31.40 -14.20
N ALA A 268 20.00 -30.31 -14.70
CA ALA A 268 18.80 -29.72 -14.12
C ALA A 268 17.56 -30.62 -14.32
N GLN A 269 17.46 -31.28 -15.48
CA GLN A 269 16.40 -32.26 -15.75
C GLN A 269 16.47 -33.45 -14.80
N ALA A 270 17.69 -34.00 -14.61
CA ALA A 270 17.94 -35.11 -13.69
C ALA A 270 17.61 -34.74 -12.23
N LEU A 271 17.97 -33.51 -11.80
CA LEU A 271 17.58 -32.98 -10.48
C LEU A 271 16.06 -32.98 -10.28
N CYS A 272 15.32 -32.43 -11.25
CA CYS A 272 13.86 -32.35 -11.15
C CYS A 272 13.20 -33.74 -11.14
N ALA A 273 13.70 -34.67 -11.97
CA ALA A 273 13.21 -36.05 -11.99
C ALA A 273 13.48 -36.79 -10.66
N GLY A 274 14.67 -36.57 -10.08
CA GLY A 274 15.05 -37.11 -8.78
C GLY A 274 14.16 -36.58 -7.65
N TYR A 275 13.93 -35.26 -7.63
CA TYR A 275 13.06 -34.62 -6.63
C TYR A 275 11.60 -35.08 -6.76
N ALA A 276 11.07 -35.17 -7.99
CA ALA A 276 9.72 -35.71 -8.23
C ALA A 276 9.56 -37.12 -7.67
N SER A 277 10.54 -37.99 -7.95
CA SER A 277 10.56 -39.37 -7.44
C SER A 277 10.62 -39.41 -5.91
N ALA A 278 11.43 -38.56 -5.30
CA ALA A 278 11.55 -38.46 -3.84
C ALA A 278 10.24 -37.99 -3.19
N LEU A 279 9.55 -36.99 -3.75
CA LEU A 279 8.26 -36.52 -3.25
C LEU A 279 7.19 -37.61 -3.31
N LEU A 280 7.09 -38.32 -4.45
CA LEU A 280 6.13 -39.41 -4.61
C LEU A 280 6.39 -40.53 -3.60
N ALA A 281 7.66 -40.93 -3.43
CA ALA A 281 8.05 -41.94 -2.44
C ALA A 281 7.79 -41.48 -1.00
N ALA A 282 7.88 -40.18 -0.71
CA ALA A 282 7.59 -39.59 0.59
C ALA A 282 6.09 -39.42 0.89
N GLY A 283 5.20 -39.86 0.00
CA GLY A 283 3.74 -39.85 0.21
C GLY A 283 3.05 -38.56 -0.23
N PHE A 284 3.56 -37.88 -1.26
CA PHE A 284 2.97 -36.64 -1.80
C PHE A 284 1.48 -36.76 -2.13
N ASP A 285 1.07 -37.84 -2.81
CA ASP A 285 -0.32 -38.00 -3.27
C ASP A 285 -1.32 -38.17 -2.12
N ASP A 286 -0.88 -38.69 -0.98
CA ASP A 286 -1.74 -38.85 0.21
C ASP A 286 -1.78 -37.54 1.00
N ALA A 287 -0.61 -36.94 1.24
CA ALA A 287 -0.50 -35.68 1.97
C ALA A 287 -1.31 -34.55 1.33
N ALA A 288 -1.31 -34.46 -0.01
CA ALA A 288 -2.03 -33.45 -0.76
C ALA A 288 -3.56 -33.49 -0.58
N LYS A 289 -4.13 -34.61 -0.12
CA LYS A 289 -5.58 -34.79 0.10
C LYS A 289 -6.03 -34.44 1.51
N TRP A 290 -5.11 -34.31 2.46
CA TRP A 290 -5.47 -34.10 3.85
C TRP A 290 -6.05 -32.70 4.09
N PRO A 291 -7.11 -32.60 4.90
CA PRO A 291 -7.77 -31.33 5.14
C PRO A 291 -6.90 -30.41 6.00
N TYR A 292 -6.91 -29.12 5.66
CA TYR A 292 -6.22 -28.08 6.42
C TYR A 292 -7.05 -27.66 7.64
N ALA A 293 -6.51 -27.81 8.85
CA ALA A 293 -7.25 -27.59 10.10
C ALA A 293 -7.77 -26.15 10.28
N TYR A 294 -7.03 -25.14 9.79
CA TYR A 294 -7.40 -23.73 9.87
C TYR A 294 -8.14 -23.22 8.61
N GLY A 295 -8.54 -24.16 7.73
CA GLY A 295 -9.39 -23.91 6.58
C GLY A 295 -10.88 -24.14 6.84
N VAL A 296 -11.26 -24.61 8.04
CA VAL A 296 -12.64 -24.96 8.40
C VAL A 296 -13.00 -24.47 9.81
N PHE A 297 -14.28 -24.16 10.01
CA PHE A 297 -14.86 -23.98 11.34
C PHE A 297 -15.11 -25.34 12.00
N ALA A 298 -15.34 -25.37 13.32
CA ALA A 298 -15.59 -26.59 14.09
C ALA A 298 -16.77 -27.43 13.55
N GLY A 299 -17.76 -26.79 12.92
CA GLY A 299 -18.88 -27.47 12.24
C GLY A 299 -18.57 -27.97 10.82
N GLY A 300 -17.31 -28.01 10.40
CA GLY A 300 -16.86 -28.50 9.08
C GLY A 300 -17.07 -27.52 7.92
N LYS A 301 -17.72 -26.37 8.15
CA LYS A 301 -17.93 -25.34 7.13
C LYS A 301 -16.59 -24.69 6.72
N PRO A 302 -16.34 -24.43 5.43
CA PRO A 302 -15.09 -23.82 4.98
C PRO A 302 -14.98 -22.36 5.44
N VAL A 303 -13.76 -21.96 5.80
CA VAL A 303 -13.36 -20.56 5.98
C VAL A 303 -12.96 -20.02 4.60
N VAL A 304 -13.67 -19.00 4.12
CA VAL A 304 -13.36 -18.36 2.84
C VAL A 304 -12.17 -17.43 3.02
N ASP A 305 -11.11 -17.59 2.22
CA ASP A 305 -9.86 -16.81 2.36
C ASP A 305 -10.09 -15.31 2.29
N THR A 306 -10.87 -14.84 1.31
CA THR A 306 -11.27 -13.43 1.22
C THR A 306 -12.06 -12.94 2.44
N GLY A 307 -12.79 -13.84 3.10
CA GLY A 307 -13.56 -13.57 4.31
C GLY A 307 -12.69 -13.35 5.57
N ARG A 308 -11.42 -13.75 5.55
CA ARG A 308 -10.45 -13.52 6.65
C ARG A 308 -10.17 -12.03 6.87
N ARG A 309 -10.49 -11.18 5.87
CA ARG A 309 -10.44 -9.71 5.94
C ARG A 309 -11.25 -9.13 7.10
N ILE A 310 -12.21 -9.89 7.64
CA ILE A 310 -13.01 -9.52 8.80
C ILE A 310 -12.16 -9.07 10.00
N TRP A 311 -10.96 -9.64 10.17
CA TRP A 311 -10.02 -9.24 11.22
C TRP A 311 -9.69 -7.75 11.18
N TRP A 312 -9.45 -7.21 9.97
CA TRP A 312 -9.10 -5.81 9.78
C TRP A 312 -10.33 -4.89 9.69
N GLU A 313 -11.45 -5.37 9.15
CA GLU A 313 -12.64 -4.52 8.94
C GLU A 313 -13.60 -4.45 10.13
N LEU A 314 -13.70 -5.51 10.94
CA LEU A 314 -14.63 -5.59 12.06
C LEU A 314 -13.92 -5.91 13.38
N PRO A 315 -13.02 -5.03 13.88
CA PRO A 315 -12.24 -5.28 15.10
C PRO A 315 -13.13 -5.43 16.34
N ASP A 316 -14.30 -4.76 16.38
CA ASP A 316 -15.26 -4.88 17.49
C ASP A 316 -15.89 -6.28 17.55
N LEU A 317 -16.22 -6.85 16.39
CA LEU A 317 -16.71 -8.22 16.31
C LEU A 317 -15.63 -9.21 16.72
N CYS A 318 -14.39 -8.99 16.26
CA CYS A 318 -13.26 -9.85 16.59
C CYS A 318 -12.99 -9.87 18.10
N ARG A 319 -13.00 -8.70 18.76
CA ARG A 319 -12.88 -8.58 20.23
C ARG A 319 -14.00 -9.29 20.98
N ALA A 320 -15.18 -9.41 20.38
CA ALA A 320 -16.32 -10.08 20.98
C ALA A 320 -16.35 -11.60 20.75
N ILE A 321 -15.43 -12.16 19.98
CA ILE A 321 -15.33 -13.59 19.66
C ILE A 321 -14.01 -14.12 20.21
N ALA A 322 -14.08 -14.98 21.22
CA ALA A 322 -12.89 -15.56 21.85
C ALA A 322 -12.21 -16.64 20.99
N ASP A 323 -12.97 -17.36 20.17
CA ASP A 323 -12.45 -18.38 19.26
C ASP A 323 -13.15 -18.29 17.90
N PRO A 324 -12.47 -17.80 16.84
CA PRO A 324 -13.06 -17.68 15.51
C PRO A 324 -13.36 -19.02 14.85
N PHE A 325 -12.74 -20.12 15.29
CA PHE A 325 -12.98 -21.46 14.72
C PHE A 325 -14.12 -22.20 15.42
N SER A 326 -14.52 -21.78 16.62
CA SER A 326 -15.63 -22.40 17.36
C SER A 326 -16.96 -22.34 16.56
N GLU A 327 -17.93 -23.17 16.94
CA GLU A 327 -19.25 -23.15 16.29
C GLU A 327 -19.92 -21.78 16.38
N GLU A 328 -19.93 -21.18 17.58
CA GLU A 328 -20.51 -19.86 17.85
C GLU A 328 -19.70 -18.74 17.18
N GLY A 329 -18.38 -18.73 17.30
CA GLY A 329 -17.53 -17.74 16.65
C GLY A 329 -17.65 -17.79 15.13
N GLY A 330 -17.62 -18.99 14.56
CA GLY A 330 -17.82 -19.21 13.14
C GLY A 330 -19.21 -18.81 12.66
N LYS A 331 -20.26 -19.04 13.46
CA LYS A 331 -21.62 -18.58 13.14
C LYS A 331 -21.67 -17.06 13.04
N ARG A 332 -21.15 -16.34 14.05
CA ARG A 332 -21.13 -14.87 14.07
C ARG A 332 -20.30 -14.27 12.92
N ILE A 333 -19.18 -14.90 12.56
CA ILE A 333 -18.38 -14.50 11.40
C ILE A 333 -19.16 -14.67 10.10
N ARG A 334 -19.82 -15.83 9.91
CA ARG A 334 -20.65 -16.09 8.71
C ARG A 334 -21.87 -15.17 8.62
N GLU A 335 -22.49 -14.83 9.75
CA GLU A 335 -23.55 -13.83 9.80
C GLU A 335 -23.02 -12.47 9.34
N ALA A 336 -21.86 -12.03 9.85
CA ALA A 336 -21.22 -10.79 9.42
C ALA A 336 -20.78 -10.78 7.94
N TRP A 337 -20.41 -11.93 7.39
CA TRP A 337 -20.16 -12.10 5.95
C TRP A 337 -21.43 -11.90 5.11
N ASN A 338 -22.58 -12.35 5.63
CA ASN A 338 -23.88 -12.25 4.98
C ASN A 338 -24.60 -10.92 5.19
N GLU A 339 -24.08 -10.05 6.07
CA GLU A 339 -24.60 -8.69 6.22
C GLU A 339 -24.55 -7.93 4.90
N MET A 340 -25.67 -7.30 4.55
CA MET A 340 -25.75 -6.45 3.36
C MET A 340 -24.97 -5.17 3.59
N ILE A 341 -24.08 -4.84 2.66
CA ILE A 341 -23.33 -3.59 2.72
C ILE A 341 -24.09 -2.48 1.99
N PRO A 342 -23.96 -1.22 2.44
CA PRO A 342 -24.49 -0.11 1.68
C PRO A 342 -23.61 0.17 0.44
N ASP A 343 -24.20 0.82 -0.56
CA ASP A 343 -23.48 1.43 -1.66
C ASP A 343 -22.78 2.72 -1.18
N PRO A 344 -21.96 3.38 -2.03
CA PRO A 344 -21.30 4.64 -1.66
C PRO A 344 -22.25 5.77 -1.27
N ALA A 345 -23.53 5.68 -1.65
CA ALA A 345 -24.58 6.62 -1.26
C ALA A 345 -25.31 6.21 0.02
N GLY A 346 -24.82 5.19 0.75
CA GLY A 346 -25.42 4.69 1.98
C GLY A 346 -26.67 3.84 1.77
N LEU A 347 -27.04 3.54 0.52
CA LEU A 347 -28.27 2.81 0.21
C LEU A 347 -28.02 1.31 0.15
N TRP A 348 -29.06 0.51 0.33
CA TRP A 348 -28.95 -0.94 0.17
C TRP A 348 -28.40 -1.29 -1.22
N SER A 349 -27.23 -1.93 -1.26
CA SER A 349 -26.53 -2.19 -2.53
C SER A 349 -26.97 -3.46 -3.23
N GLY A 350 -27.54 -4.41 -2.48
CA GLY A 350 -27.74 -5.78 -2.96
C GLY A 350 -26.53 -6.71 -2.80
N TYR A 351 -25.38 -6.21 -2.33
CA TYR A 351 -24.22 -7.03 -2.02
C TYR A 351 -24.15 -7.38 -0.54
N SER A 352 -23.85 -8.65 -0.23
CA SER A 352 -23.34 -9.02 1.09
C SER A 352 -21.89 -8.59 1.22
N ARG A 353 -21.38 -8.50 2.45
CA ARG A 353 -19.99 -8.14 2.74
C ARG A 353 -19.01 -9.09 2.06
N LEU A 354 -19.22 -10.40 2.18
CA LEU A 354 -18.38 -11.38 1.51
C LEU A 354 -18.49 -11.28 -0.01
N GLY A 355 -19.69 -11.09 -0.56
CA GLY A 355 -19.88 -10.87 -1.99
C GLY A 355 -19.11 -9.66 -2.51
N TRP A 356 -19.11 -8.56 -1.76
CA TRP A 356 -18.34 -7.37 -2.09
C TRP A 356 -16.83 -7.63 -2.06
N TRP A 357 -16.31 -8.26 -1.00
CA TRP A 357 -14.88 -8.56 -0.94
C TRP A 357 -14.43 -9.52 -2.05
N LEU A 358 -15.25 -10.51 -2.42
CA LEU A 358 -14.97 -11.41 -3.54
C LEU A 358 -14.87 -10.65 -4.87
N PHE A 359 -15.73 -9.65 -5.07
CA PHE A 359 -15.66 -8.76 -6.23
C PHE A 359 -14.41 -7.87 -6.21
N GLU A 360 -14.08 -7.26 -5.06
CA GLU A 360 -12.87 -6.42 -4.93
C GLU A 360 -11.57 -7.19 -5.20
N ALA A 361 -11.52 -8.46 -4.78
CA ALA A 361 -10.39 -9.36 -4.95
C ALA A 361 -10.15 -9.81 -6.41
N ARG A 362 -10.92 -9.31 -7.38
CA ARG A 362 -10.84 -9.70 -8.80
C ARG A 362 -10.62 -8.49 -9.71
N PRO A 363 -9.38 -7.96 -9.83
CA PRO A 363 -9.09 -6.79 -10.65
C PRO A 363 -9.56 -6.90 -12.11
N GLU A 364 -9.43 -8.08 -12.71
CA GLU A 364 -9.86 -8.39 -14.07
C GLU A 364 -11.39 -8.32 -14.23
N VAL A 365 -12.13 -8.76 -13.21
CA VAL A 365 -13.61 -8.67 -13.18
C VAL A 365 -14.03 -7.20 -13.03
N ARG A 366 -13.35 -6.45 -12.15
CA ARG A 366 -13.59 -5.01 -11.96
C ARG A 366 -13.28 -4.18 -13.20
N ALA A 367 -12.28 -4.57 -13.99
CA ALA A 367 -11.98 -3.91 -15.26
C ALA A 367 -13.11 -4.07 -16.29
N VAL A 368 -13.82 -5.21 -16.27
CA VAL A 368 -14.93 -5.52 -17.21
C VAL A 368 -16.30 -5.03 -16.70
N MET A 369 -16.43 -4.78 -15.39
CA MET A 369 -17.63 -4.29 -14.72
C MET A 369 -17.30 -3.08 -13.81
N PRO A 370 -16.91 -1.93 -14.39
CA PRO A 370 -16.40 -0.79 -13.64
C PRO A 370 -17.46 -0.04 -12.82
N ASP A 371 -18.76 -0.20 -13.11
CA ASP A 371 -19.86 0.47 -12.41
C ASP A 371 -20.73 -0.51 -11.60
N PRO A 372 -20.19 -1.15 -10.55
CA PRO A 372 -20.87 -2.22 -9.80
C PRO A 372 -22.08 -1.71 -9.01
N PHE A 373 -22.23 -0.41 -8.79
CA PHE A 373 -23.40 0.16 -8.11
C PHE A 373 -24.38 0.83 -9.08
N GLY A 374 -24.12 0.81 -10.39
CA GLY A 374 -25.01 1.36 -11.40
C GLY A 374 -25.31 0.33 -12.48
N SER A 375 -24.89 0.62 -13.69
CA SER A 375 -25.22 -0.14 -14.90
C SER A 375 -24.72 -1.59 -14.90
N ASP A 376 -23.59 -1.87 -14.23
CA ASP A 376 -23.06 -3.24 -14.16
C ASP A 376 -23.60 -4.05 -12.97
N ARG A 377 -24.42 -3.46 -12.09
CA ARG A 377 -24.87 -4.08 -10.85
C ARG A 377 -25.49 -5.47 -11.07
N LEU A 378 -26.38 -5.59 -12.06
CA LEU A 378 -27.03 -6.87 -12.35
C LEU A 378 -26.02 -7.93 -12.85
N ARG A 379 -25.04 -7.52 -13.67
CA ARG A 379 -23.97 -8.41 -14.17
C ARG A 379 -23.09 -8.89 -13.02
N VAL A 380 -22.76 -8.01 -12.07
CA VAL A 380 -21.97 -8.38 -10.88
C VAL A 380 -22.74 -9.35 -9.99
N LEU A 381 -24.03 -9.11 -9.74
CA LEU A 381 -24.88 -10.03 -8.96
C LEU A 381 -24.98 -11.42 -9.63
N HIS A 382 -25.15 -11.47 -10.95
CA HIS A 382 -25.10 -12.73 -11.69
C HIS A 382 -23.74 -13.42 -11.57
N TRP A 383 -22.65 -12.68 -11.76
CA TRP A 383 -21.30 -13.22 -11.65
C TRP A 383 -21.02 -13.81 -10.24
N LEU A 384 -21.50 -13.14 -9.18
CA LEU A 384 -21.39 -13.65 -7.81
C LEU A 384 -22.19 -14.94 -7.59
N VAL A 385 -23.41 -15.02 -8.11
CA VAL A 385 -24.34 -16.14 -7.85
C VAL A 385 -24.07 -17.35 -8.75
N ASP A 386 -23.74 -17.10 -10.02
CA ASP A 386 -23.61 -18.11 -11.06
C ASP A 386 -22.13 -18.42 -11.36
N GLY A 387 -21.25 -17.42 -11.34
CA GLY A 387 -19.81 -17.58 -11.59
C GLY A 387 -19.06 -18.13 -10.38
N ILE A 388 -18.97 -17.36 -9.30
CA ILE A 388 -18.18 -17.73 -8.11
C ILE A 388 -18.67 -19.00 -7.44
N ARG A 389 -20.00 -19.24 -7.42
CA ARG A 389 -20.56 -20.47 -6.85
C ARG A 389 -20.01 -21.73 -7.55
N LEU A 390 -19.87 -21.70 -8.87
CA LEU A 390 -19.35 -22.84 -9.65
C LEU A 390 -17.84 -22.98 -9.48
N GLU A 391 -17.11 -21.87 -9.42
CA GLU A 391 -15.65 -21.87 -9.33
C GLU A 391 -15.16 -22.31 -7.93
N TRP A 392 -15.82 -21.90 -6.85
CA TRP A 392 -15.30 -22.06 -5.48
C TRP A 392 -16.03 -23.11 -4.63
N SER A 393 -17.09 -23.74 -5.17
CA SER A 393 -17.90 -24.74 -4.44
C SER A 393 -18.34 -24.28 -3.04
N LEU A 394 -18.58 -22.98 -2.88
CA LEU A 394 -18.95 -22.38 -1.61
C LEU A 394 -20.39 -22.75 -1.22
N PRO A 395 -20.69 -22.95 0.08
CA PRO A 395 -22.04 -23.22 0.57
C PRO A 395 -23.08 -22.19 0.05
N ASP A 396 -24.25 -22.66 -0.38
CA ASP A 396 -25.30 -21.80 -0.94
C ASP A 396 -25.80 -20.74 0.07
N GLU A 397 -25.64 -20.98 1.38
CA GLU A 397 -25.98 -20.02 2.43
C GLU A 397 -25.22 -18.68 2.31
N TYR A 398 -24.03 -18.66 1.68
CA TYR A 398 -23.27 -17.42 1.46
C TYR A 398 -23.80 -16.59 0.28
N PHE A 399 -24.54 -17.23 -0.63
CA PHE A 399 -25.12 -16.58 -1.80
C PHE A 399 -26.62 -16.36 -1.66
N ALA A 400 -27.29 -16.99 -0.68
CA ALA A 400 -28.73 -16.82 -0.47
C ALA A 400 -29.17 -15.35 -0.37
N PRO A 401 -28.47 -14.45 0.38
CA PRO A 401 -28.80 -13.03 0.39
C PRO A 401 -28.60 -12.36 -0.98
N ILE A 402 -27.51 -12.68 -1.68
CA ILE A 402 -27.17 -12.11 -2.99
C ILE A 402 -28.17 -12.60 -4.06
N ARG A 403 -28.62 -13.85 -3.99
CA ARG A 403 -29.64 -14.43 -4.88
C ARG A 403 -30.99 -13.75 -4.68
N ALA A 404 -31.33 -13.42 -3.43
CA ALA A 404 -32.51 -12.60 -3.15
C ALA A 404 -32.36 -11.20 -3.78
N SER A 405 -31.19 -10.57 -3.67
CA SER A 405 -30.92 -9.30 -4.34
C SER A 405 -31.03 -9.40 -5.86
N LEU A 406 -30.48 -10.45 -6.45
CA LEU A 406 -30.54 -10.71 -7.89
C LEU A 406 -31.99 -10.82 -8.37
N LYS A 407 -32.86 -11.52 -7.64
CA LYS A 407 -34.30 -11.60 -7.96
C LYS A 407 -34.97 -10.22 -7.95
N ILE A 408 -34.57 -9.34 -7.03
CA ILE A 408 -35.10 -7.96 -6.98
C ILE A 408 -34.60 -7.16 -8.19
N PHE A 409 -33.29 -7.11 -8.42
CA PHE A 409 -32.70 -6.33 -9.51
C PHE A 409 -33.01 -6.86 -10.91
N SER A 410 -33.31 -8.15 -11.08
CA SER A 410 -33.72 -8.71 -12.37
C SER A 410 -34.98 -8.07 -12.96
N LYS A 411 -35.81 -7.44 -12.12
CA LYS A 411 -37.00 -6.68 -12.53
C LYS A 411 -36.66 -5.28 -13.05
N TYR A 412 -35.41 -4.83 -12.86
CA TYR A 412 -34.93 -3.48 -13.16
C TYR A 412 -33.57 -3.56 -13.89
N PRO A 413 -33.58 -3.83 -15.21
CA PRO A 413 -32.37 -4.13 -15.97
C PRO A 413 -31.32 -3.01 -16.02
N ASP A 414 -31.70 -1.77 -15.70
CA ASP A 414 -30.80 -0.62 -15.60
C ASP A 414 -30.06 -0.54 -14.25
N GLY A 415 -30.28 -1.53 -13.36
CA GLY A 415 -29.65 -1.62 -12.05
C GLY A 415 -30.22 -0.67 -11.01
N LYS A 416 -31.27 0.09 -11.35
CA LYS A 416 -31.86 1.14 -10.49
C LYS A 416 -33.22 0.68 -9.97
N LEU A 417 -33.35 0.63 -8.64
CA LEU A 417 -34.64 0.35 -8.03
C LEU A 417 -35.52 1.60 -8.01
N PRO A 418 -36.85 1.44 -8.09
CA PRO A 418 -37.81 2.47 -7.74
C PRO A 418 -37.52 3.04 -6.36
N GLU A 419 -37.75 4.35 -6.19
CA GLU A 419 -37.36 5.08 -5.00
C GLU A 419 -38.03 4.53 -3.72
N ASP A 420 -39.30 4.15 -3.82
CA ASP A 420 -40.09 3.53 -2.77
C ASP A 420 -39.55 2.16 -2.35
N LEU A 421 -39.18 1.32 -3.32
CA LEU A 421 -38.59 0.00 -3.04
C LEU A 421 -37.18 0.14 -2.44
N GLN A 422 -36.35 1.03 -2.98
CA GLN A 422 -35.01 1.31 -2.45
C GLN A 422 -35.08 1.85 -1.02
N ARG A 423 -36.09 2.67 -0.71
CA ARG A 423 -36.38 3.14 0.66
C ARG A 423 -36.68 2.01 1.62
N GLN A 424 -37.57 1.10 1.22
CA GLN A 424 -37.98 -0.02 2.05
C GLN A 424 -36.78 -0.93 2.36
N LEU A 425 -35.96 -1.25 1.35
CA LEU A 425 -34.80 -2.13 1.49
C LEU A 425 -33.66 -1.48 2.27
N SER A 426 -33.50 -0.16 2.19
CA SER A 426 -32.48 0.59 2.95
C SER A 426 -32.89 0.89 4.40
N GLY A 427 -34.01 0.32 4.88
CA GLY A 427 -34.48 0.49 6.26
C GLY A 427 -34.99 1.89 6.59
N GLY A 428 -35.29 2.73 5.58
CA GLY A 428 -35.88 4.08 5.74
C GLY A 428 -35.03 5.15 6.44
N ALA A 429 -34.01 4.79 7.23
CA ALA A 429 -33.26 5.67 8.13
C ALA A 429 -32.38 6.73 7.44
N LEU A 430 -32.15 6.58 6.13
CA LEU A 430 -31.45 7.57 5.30
C LEU A 430 -32.37 8.25 4.28
N TRP A 431 -33.65 7.85 4.20
CA TRP A 431 -34.56 8.29 3.15
C TRP A 431 -35.20 9.64 3.49
N GLY A 432 -35.06 10.62 2.59
CA GLY A 432 -35.39 12.04 2.86
C GLY A 432 -34.15 12.93 3.08
N LEU A 433 -32.94 12.38 2.93
CA LEU A 433 -31.70 13.13 2.81
C LEU A 433 -31.19 13.13 1.36
N PRO A 434 -30.54 14.20 0.86
CA PRO A 434 -29.91 14.21 -0.46
C PRO A 434 -28.81 13.14 -0.59
N ALA A 435 -28.54 12.66 -1.82
CA ALA A 435 -27.56 11.58 -2.06
C ALA A 435 -26.18 11.86 -1.44
N ALA A 436 -25.67 13.09 -1.56
CA ALA A 436 -24.40 13.50 -0.96
C ALA A 436 -24.41 13.41 0.58
N ALA A 437 -25.53 13.73 1.23
CA ALA A 437 -25.66 13.63 2.68
C ALA A 437 -25.65 12.18 3.16
N ARG A 438 -26.30 11.28 2.41
CA ARG A 438 -26.30 9.85 2.69
C ARG A 438 -24.93 9.22 2.46
N ALA A 439 -24.24 9.60 1.39
CA ALA A 439 -22.87 9.17 1.11
C ALA A 439 -21.90 9.56 2.23
N ILE A 440 -21.96 10.82 2.67
CA ILE A 440 -21.10 11.33 3.75
C ILE A 440 -21.37 10.61 5.07
N HIS A 441 -22.63 10.38 5.42
CA HIS A 441 -22.98 9.60 6.63
C HIS A 441 -22.56 8.13 6.51
N GLY A 442 -22.81 7.52 5.35
CA GLY A 442 -22.48 6.13 5.04
C GLY A 442 -20.98 5.83 5.10
N ALA A 443 -20.15 6.78 4.67
CA ALA A 443 -18.69 6.64 4.66
C ALA A 443 -18.03 6.88 6.04
N ARG A 444 -18.75 7.44 7.03
CA ARG A 444 -18.15 7.95 8.28
C ARG A 444 -18.75 7.34 9.53
N ASN A 445 -17.99 6.44 10.16
CA ASN A 445 -18.42 5.76 11.40
C ASN A 445 -18.59 6.70 12.60
N ASP A 446 -17.85 7.81 12.66
CA ASP A 446 -18.02 8.84 13.69
C ASP A 446 -19.37 9.56 13.55
N LEU A 447 -19.77 9.91 12.31
CA LEU A 447 -21.08 10.52 12.05
C LEU A 447 -22.23 9.56 12.33
N LYS A 448 -22.07 8.26 12.05
CA LYS A 448 -23.08 7.24 12.42
C LYS A 448 -23.31 7.15 13.92
N LYS A 449 -22.26 7.35 14.74
CA LYS A 449 -22.38 7.37 16.21
C LYS A 449 -23.04 8.65 16.73
N ILE A 450 -22.73 9.80 16.12
CA ILE A 450 -23.25 11.11 16.55
C ILE A 450 -24.70 11.33 16.06
N PHE A 451 -25.02 10.86 14.85
CA PHE A 451 -26.33 11.00 14.22
C PHE A 451 -26.86 9.61 13.81
N PRO A 452 -27.27 8.77 14.78
CA PRO A 452 -27.71 7.41 14.49
C PRO A 452 -28.98 7.32 13.63
N ASP A 453 -29.84 8.35 13.62
CA ASP A 453 -31.06 8.42 12.81
C ASP A 453 -31.16 9.77 12.06
N PRO A 454 -30.34 9.97 11.01
CA PRO A 454 -30.17 11.25 10.35
C PRO A 454 -31.33 11.59 9.39
N ALA A 455 -32.23 10.66 9.07
CA ALA A 455 -33.48 10.96 8.35
C ALA A 455 -34.71 11.07 9.28
N GLY A 456 -34.60 10.67 10.54
CA GLY A 456 -35.63 10.80 11.57
C GLY A 456 -35.28 11.83 12.64
N LYS A 457 -35.09 11.38 13.89
CA LYS A 457 -34.92 12.27 15.06
C LYS A 457 -33.70 13.20 14.96
N ASP A 458 -32.65 12.77 14.29
CA ASP A 458 -31.40 13.53 14.16
C ASP A 458 -31.38 14.39 12.90
N ARG A 459 -32.43 14.35 12.06
CA ARG A 459 -32.49 15.04 10.75
C ARG A 459 -32.16 16.51 10.82
N ALA A 460 -32.74 17.23 11.78
CA ALA A 460 -32.46 18.66 11.96
C ALA A 460 -31.00 18.91 12.38
N SER A 461 -30.47 18.13 13.33
CA SER A 461 -29.08 18.22 13.82
C SER A 461 -28.06 17.85 12.75
N PHE A 462 -28.34 16.81 11.97
CA PHE A 462 -27.46 16.28 10.94
C PHE A 462 -27.41 17.21 9.71
N LEU A 463 -28.55 17.70 9.23
CA LEU A 463 -28.60 18.70 8.17
C LEU A 463 -27.91 20.01 8.61
N GLN A 464 -28.04 20.36 9.89
CA GLN A 464 -27.36 21.51 10.49
C GLN A 464 -25.84 21.34 10.52
N TRP A 465 -25.36 20.15 10.88
CA TRP A 465 -23.94 19.80 10.81
C TRP A 465 -23.43 19.78 9.37
N LEU A 466 -24.17 19.20 8.43
CA LEU A 466 -23.82 19.19 7.00
C LEU A 466 -23.75 20.59 6.42
N LEU A 467 -24.68 21.48 6.77
CA LEU A 467 -24.70 22.87 6.32
C LEU A 467 -23.67 23.76 7.03
N THR A 468 -22.92 23.21 8.00
CA THR A 468 -21.85 23.92 8.72
C THR A 468 -20.50 23.26 8.48
N PHE A 469 -20.17 22.22 9.26
CA PHE A 469 -18.90 21.52 9.20
C PHE A 469 -18.78 20.66 7.94
N GLY A 470 -19.81 19.85 7.63
CA GLY A 470 -19.78 18.94 6.49
C GLY A 470 -19.63 19.64 5.13
N ARG A 471 -20.19 20.86 4.99
CA ARG A 471 -20.07 21.70 3.79
C ARG A 471 -18.61 22.07 3.51
N LEU A 472 -17.84 22.39 4.55
CA LEU A 472 -16.44 22.77 4.43
C LEU A 472 -15.53 21.56 4.22
N GLU A 473 -15.85 20.45 4.90
CA GLU A 473 -15.04 19.24 4.89
C GLU A 473 -15.19 18.43 3.59
N HIS A 474 -16.40 18.39 3.02
CA HIS A 474 -16.71 17.59 1.83
C HIS A 474 -16.97 18.44 0.57
N HIS A 475 -16.62 19.74 0.61
CA HIS A 475 -16.74 20.67 -0.52
C HIS A 475 -18.08 20.61 -1.26
N LEU A 476 -19.18 20.59 -0.50
CA LEU A 476 -20.53 20.43 -1.05
C LEU A 476 -20.86 21.53 -2.08
N SER A 477 -21.29 21.13 -3.27
CA SER A 477 -21.63 22.05 -4.36
C SER A 477 -22.75 23.03 -3.97
N ARG A 478 -22.83 24.19 -4.65
CA ARG A 478 -23.90 25.18 -4.39
C ARG A 478 -25.29 24.57 -4.54
N GLU A 479 -25.46 23.64 -5.47
CA GLU A 479 -26.71 22.92 -5.70
C GLU A 479 -27.02 21.94 -4.56
N ALA A 480 -26.03 21.18 -4.10
CA ALA A 480 -26.16 20.31 -2.93
C ALA A 480 -26.54 21.11 -1.68
N VAL A 481 -25.91 22.27 -1.46
CA VAL A 481 -26.21 23.17 -0.33
C VAL A 481 -27.64 23.73 -0.42
N ARG A 482 -28.08 24.20 -1.60
CA ARG A 482 -29.47 24.68 -1.79
C ARG A 482 -30.50 23.61 -1.49
N THR A 483 -30.22 22.39 -1.94
CA THR A 483 -31.04 21.21 -1.64
C THR A 483 -31.09 20.96 -0.13
N LEU A 484 -29.95 20.93 0.54
CA LEU A 484 -29.88 20.74 2.00
C LEU A 484 -30.58 21.85 2.80
N GLU A 485 -30.54 23.11 2.34
CA GLU A 485 -31.24 24.23 2.98
C GLU A 485 -32.77 24.14 2.85
N ARG A 486 -33.26 23.61 1.72
CA ARG A 486 -34.67 23.31 1.52
C ARG A 486 -35.10 22.18 2.46
N GLU A 487 -34.34 21.08 2.51
CA GLU A 487 -34.62 19.96 3.41
C GLU A 487 -34.57 20.37 4.89
N ARG A 488 -33.64 21.25 5.29
CA ARG A 488 -33.58 21.77 6.66
C ARG A 488 -34.82 22.58 7.02
N ARG A 489 -35.33 23.41 6.10
CA ARG A 489 -36.54 24.21 6.34
C ARG A 489 -37.77 23.32 6.50
N ASP A 490 -37.91 22.32 5.64
CA ASP A 490 -38.95 21.30 5.76
C ASP A 490 -38.84 20.57 7.12
N ALA A 491 -37.65 20.08 7.48
CA ALA A 491 -37.44 19.39 8.75
C ALA A 491 -37.81 20.23 9.98
N LEU A 492 -37.49 21.54 9.97
CA LEU A 492 -37.84 22.45 11.07
C LEU A 492 -39.33 22.80 11.12
N SER A 493 -40.04 22.76 9.98
CA SER A 493 -41.49 23.05 9.93
C SER A 493 -42.34 21.96 10.61
N ARG A 494 -41.77 20.76 10.77
CA ARG A 494 -42.41 19.60 11.38
C ARG A 494 -42.18 19.48 12.89
N LEU A 495 -41.40 20.40 13.50
CA LEU A 495 -41.09 20.40 14.93
C LEU A 495 -41.98 21.40 15.70
N PRO A 496 -42.24 21.17 17.00
CA PRO A 496 -42.86 22.16 17.88
C PRO A 496 -42.09 23.49 17.86
N VAL A 497 -42.81 24.60 17.94
CA VAL A 497 -42.23 25.96 17.78
C VAL A 497 -41.04 26.21 18.71
N SER A 498 -41.11 25.74 19.97
CA SER A 498 -40.02 25.86 20.94
C SER A 498 -38.76 25.09 20.54
N GLN A 499 -38.91 23.89 19.99
CA GLN A 499 -37.79 23.06 19.51
C GLN A 499 -37.22 23.62 18.21
N ALA A 500 -38.06 24.01 17.25
CA ALA A 500 -37.63 24.66 16.02
C ALA A 500 -36.86 25.96 16.31
N LEU A 501 -37.29 26.72 17.32
CA LEU A 501 -36.59 27.91 17.79
C LEU A 501 -35.22 27.56 18.39
N SER A 502 -35.14 26.52 19.24
CA SER A 502 -33.86 26.03 19.77
C SER A 502 -32.88 25.61 18.68
N PHE A 503 -33.35 24.90 17.65
CA PHE A 503 -32.52 24.52 16.49
C PHE A 503 -32.08 25.72 15.66
N ARG A 504 -32.95 26.72 15.45
CA ARG A 504 -32.57 27.97 14.78
C ARG A 504 -31.48 28.72 15.55
N VAL A 505 -31.60 28.79 16.89
CA VAL A 505 -30.59 29.40 17.77
C VAL A 505 -29.29 28.60 17.74
N LYS A 506 -29.33 27.27 17.87
CA LYS A 506 -28.15 26.40 17.76
C LYS A 506 -27.50 26.49 16.39
N TYR A 507 -28.27 26.58 15.31
CA TYR A 507 -27.74 26.73 13.95
C TYR A 507 -27.09 28.07 13.77
N ALA A 508 -27.72 29.14 14.25
CA ALA A 508 -27.13 30.47 14.28
C ALA A 508 -25.83 30.49 15.08
N ALA A 509 -25.79 29.83 16.26
CA ALA A 509 -24.59 29.71 17.08
C ALA A 509 -23.50 28.83 16.44
N MET A 510 -23.84 27.70 15.83
CA MET A 510 -22.90 26.82 15.12
C MET A 510 -22.39 27.48 13.85
N ARG A 511 -23.25 28.15 13.08
CA ARG A 511 -22.83 28.98 11.96
C ARG A 511 -21.96 30.12 12.43
N ALA A 512 -22.31 30.80 13.52
CA ALA A 512 -21.50 31.86 14.10
C ALA A 512 -20.17 31.30 14.62
N ALA A 513 -20.11 30.08 15.16
CA ALA A 513 -18.89 29.44 15.65
C ALA A 513 -18.01 28.91 14.50
N VAL A 514 -18.61 28.36 13.44
CA VAL A 514 -17.92 27.93 12.22
C VAL A 514 -17.47 29.15 11.42
N LEU A 515 -18.30 30.18 11.28
CA LEU A 515 -17.93 31.47 10.75
C LEU A 515 -16.90 32.12 11.66
N TRP A 516 -16.97 32.01 12.98
CA TRP A 516 -16.00 32.57 13.91
C TRP A 516 -14.66 31.84 13.83
N ARG A 517 -14.65 30.51 13.70
CA ARG A 517 -13.44 29.72 13.43
C ARG A 517 -12.90 29.96 12.02
N ALA A 518 -13.78 30.11 11.03
CA ALA A 518 -13.44 30.48 9.67
C ALA A 518 -13.03 31.95 9.56
N THR A 519 -13.47 32.84 10.44
CA THR A 519 -13.05 34.24 10.58
C THR A 519 -11.94 34.40 11.59
N GLN A 520 -11.62 33.41 12.42
CA GLN A 520 -10.38 33.35 13.21
C GLN A 520 -9.29 32.88 12.28
N ARG A 521 -9.51 31.80 11.50
CA ARG A 521 -8.67 31.46 10.34
C ARG A 521 -8.64 32.58 9.32
N ALA A 522 -9.77 33.21 9.01
CA ALA A 522 -9.83 34.36 8.11
C ALA A 522 -9.54 35.69 8.81
N ALA A 523 -9.21 35.77 10.10
CA ALA A 523 -8.66 36.97 10.77
C ALA A 523 -7.21 36.75 11.17
N GLU A 524 -6.72 35.52 11.20
CA GLU A 524 -5.33 35.16 11.01
C GLU A 524 -4.97 35.43 9.54
N GLN A 525 -5.80 35.03 8.57
CA GLN A 525 -5.67 35.41 7.16
C GLN A 525 -6.12 36.86 6.85
N ASN A 526 -7.06 37.50 7.56
CA ASN A 526 -7.37 38.95 7.41
C ASN A 526 -6.52 39.85 8.31
N ARG A 527 -5.79 39.37 9.32
CA ARG A 527 -4.64 40.15 9.86
C ARG A 527 -3.50 40.15 8.85
N ALA A 528 -3.38 39.08 8.04
CA ALA A 528 -2.58 39.12 6.83
C ALA A 528 -3.21 40.03 5.75
N ALA A 529 -4.54 39.98 5.52
CA ALA A 529 -5.22 40.66 4.42
C ALA A 529 -5.85 42.06 4.68
N ARG A 530 -5.87 42.59 5.92
CA ARG A 530 -6.27 43.99 6.24
C ARG A 530 -5.34 45.04 5.63
N GLY A 531 -4.36 44.64 4.82
CA GLY A 531 -3.53 45.52 4.01
C GLY A 531 -4.16 46.02 2.71
N ALA A 532 -5.33 45.53 2.25
CA ALA A 532 -5.90 46.07 1.01
C ALA A 532 -7.40 45.77 0.81
N GLU A 533 -8.21 46.82 0.62
CA GLU A 533 -9.53 46.71 -0.02
C GLU A 533 -9.41 46.56 -1.55
N PRO A 534 -10.15 45.64 -2.21
CA PRO A 534 -10.03 45.37 -3.63
C PRO A 534 -11.26 45.84 -4.43
N GLN A 535 -11.36 47.14 -4.75
CA GLN A 535 -12.42 47.61 -5.67
C GLN A 535 -12.01 48.62 -6.75
N ALA A 536 -10.72 48.86 -7.03
CA ALA A 536 -10.31 49.85 -8.04
C ALA A 536 -9.42 49.37 -9.20
N LEU A 537 -9.00 48.11 -9.28
CA LEU A 537 -7.87 47.72 -10.16
C LEU A 537 -8.21 46.94 -11.44
N LEU A 538 -9.46 46.96 -11.90
CA LEU A 538 -9.77 46.54 -13.27
C LEU A 538 -9.86 47.77 -14.18
N LYS A 539 -8.69 48.31 -14.54
CA LYS A 539 -8.39 49.03 -15.79
C LYS A 539 -6.94 49.55 -15.74
N ARG A 540 -6.01 48.84 -16.38
CA ARG A 540 -4.86 49.45 -17.10
C ARG A 540 -4.08 48.39 -17.89
N LYS A 541 -4.31 48.37 -19.21
CA LYS A 541 -3.38 47.80 -20.18
C LYS A 541 -2.11 48.66 -20.20
N ALA A 542 -0.92 48.05 -20.16
CA ALA A 542 0.29 48.63 -20.72
C ALA A 542 1.25 47.51 -21.15
N ASN A 543 1.64 47.57 -22.42
CA ASN A 543 2.66 46.74 -23.05
C ASN A 543 4.06 47.13 -22.51
N PRO A 544 4.86 46.24 -21.90
CA PRO A 544 6.16 46.57 -21.33
C PRO A 544 7.29 46.48 -22.39
N ALA A 545 7.04 46.92 -23.63
CA ALA A 545 8.04 46.97 -24.70
C ALA A 545 8.88 48.27 -24.66
N GLY A 546 9.12 48.83 -23.47
CA GLY A 546 10.13 49.87 -23.22
C GLY A 546 11.26 49.26 -22.41
N GLU A 547 12.50 49.71 -22.62
CA GLU A 547 13.73 49.21 -21.98
C GLU A 547 13.53 48.85 -20.50
N LEU A 548 13.44 47.56 -20.21
CA LEU A 548 13.38 47.04 -18.85
C LEU A 548 14.74 47.27 -18.19
N ARG A 549 14.82 48.27 -17.29
CA ARG A 549 16.06 48.57 -16.56
C ARG A 549 16.38 47.56 -15.45
N GLY A 550 15.39 46.80 -14.97
CA GLY A 550 15.60 45.78 -13.94
C GLY A 550 14.34 45.01 -13.56
N VAL A 551 14.52 43.96 -12.74
CA VAL A 551 13.48 43.01 -12.32
C VAL A 551 13.56 42.75 -10.81
N ASN A 552 12.41 42.67 -10.15
CA ASN A 552 12.34 42.23 -8.77
C ASN A 552 12.20 40.71 -8.71
N LEU A 553 13.03 40.04 -7.91
CA LEU A 553 12.89 38.62 -7.59
C LEU A 553 12.48 38.44 -6.15
N VAL A 554 11.46 37.63 -5.91
CA VAL A 554 11.01 37.29 -4.57
C VAL A 554 10.92 35.77 -4.44
N GLY A 555 11.56 35.21 -3.43
CA GLY A 555 11.49 33.77 -3.17
C GLY A 555 12.36 33.35 -2.01
N TYR A 556 12.53 32.04 -1.85
CA TYR A 556 13.33 31.45 -0.77
C TYR A 556 14.84 31.53 -1.04
N ALA A 557 15.35 32.75 -1.22
CA ALA A 557 16.71 33.02 -1.71
C ALA A 557 17.83 32.38 -0.88
N ARG A 558 17.61 32.20 0.43
CA ARG A 558 18.57 31.60 1.36
C ARG A 558 18.34 30.12 1.62
N ALA A 559 17.13 29.59 1.39
CA ALA A 559 16.80 28.22 1.76
C ALA A 559 17.44 27.19 0.81
N GLU A 560 18.07 26.18 1.38
CA GLU A 560 18.69 25.06 0.63
C GLU A 560 17.62 24.03 0.20
N MET A 561 16.79 24.41 -0.79
CA MET A 561 15.74 23.57 -1.38
C MET A 561 15.52 23.91 -2.86
N GLY A 562 14.83 23.04 -3.63
CA GLY A 562 14.69 23.17 -5.09
C GLY A 562 14.10 24.51 -5.58
N VAL A 563 13.05 25.02 -4.92
CA VAL A 563 12.47 26.35 -5.26
C VAL A 563 13.44 27.48 -4.86
N GLY A 564 14.25 27.29 -3.82
CA GLY A 564 15.33 28.20 -3.44
C GLY A 564 16.44 28.24 -4.49
N GLU A 565 16.84 27.10 -5.04
CA GLU A 565 17.83 27.05 -6.12
C GLU A 565 17.33 27.75 -7.38
N SER A 566 16.04 27.60 -7.67
CA SER A 566 15.39 28.22 -8.83
C SER A 566 15.49 29.75 -8.81
N VAL A 567 15.28 30.39 -7.65
CA VAL A 567 15.40 31.86 -7.54
C VAL A 567 16.86 32.32 -7.59
N ARG A 568 17.79 31.53 -7.06
CA ARG A 568 19.24 31.84 -7.12
C ARG A 568 19.75 31.79 -8.56
N ALA A 569 19.39 30.74 -9.29
CA ALA A 569 19.73 30.60 -10.70
C ALA A 569 19.17 31.75 -11.54
N ALA A 570 17.92 32.15 -11.29
CA ALA A 570 17.29 33.29 -11.95
C ALA A 570 18.01 34.63 -11.65
N ALA A 571 18.42 34.85 -10.39
CA ALA A 571 19.16 36.05 -10.01
C ALA A 571 20.52 36.15 -10.71
N LYS A 572 21.23 35.01 -10.85
CA LYS A 572 22.49 34.94 -11.60
C LYS A 572 22.27 35.23 -13.09
N ALA A 573 21.25 34.61 -13.70
CA ALA A 573 20.94 34.77 -15.11
C ALA A 573 20.57 36.23 -15.48
N LEU A 574 19.74 36.89 -14.67
CA LEU A 574 19.36 38.29 -14.89
C LEU A 574 20.55 39.25 -14.79
N ARG A 575 21.44 39.03 -13.82
CA ARG A 575 22.67 39.83 -13.69
C ARG A 575 23.63 39.59 -14.86
N ALA A 576 23.77 38.35 -15.32
CA ALA A 576 24.59 38.02 -16.49
C ALA A 576 24.03 38.67 -17.77
N ALA A 577 22.70 38.82 -17.87
CA ALA A 577 22.02 39.53 -18.95
C ALA A 577 22.11 41.07 -18.83
N GLY A 578 22.79 41.60 -17.82
CA GLY A 578 22.97 43.04 -17.61
C GLY A 578 21.75 43.76 -17.01
N LEU A 579 20.78 43.03 -16.45
CA LEU A 579 19.59 43.60 -15.81
C LEU A 579 19.83 43.85 -14.31
N GLU A 580 19.44 45.03 -13.83
CA GLU A 580 19.42 45.28 -12.39
C GLU A 580 18.41 44.34 -11.71
N THR A 581 18.82 43.71 -10.60
CA THR A 581 17.99 42.68 -9.93
C THR A 581 17.87 42.99 -8.45
N ALA A 582 16.65 43.29 -8.00
CA ALA A 582 16.33 43.43 -6.57
C ALA A 582 15.82 42.10 -6.03
N LEU A 583 16.63 41.42 -5.22
CA LEU A 583 16.33 40.09 -4.68
C LEU A 583 15.79 40.20 -3.25
N TYR A 584 14.58 39.73 -2.99
CA TYR A 584 13.97 39.73 -1.66
C TYR A 584 13.72 38.30 -1.18
N GLY A 585 14.17 38.02 0.05
CA GLY A 585 14.03 36.72 0.70
C GLY A 585 12.71 36.60 1.45
N VAL A 586 11.96 35.54 1.18
CA VAL A 586 10.76 35.18 1.95
C VAL A 586 11.17 34.14 2.99
N GLU A 587 11.60 34.57 4.16
CA GLU A 587 12.10 33.65 5.20
C GLU A 587 10.94 33.10 6.03
N ALA A 588 10.34 32.00 5.56
CA ALA A 588 9.33 31.26 6.30
C ALA A 588 9.92 29.96 6.88
N HIS A 589 9.98 29.89 8.22
CA HIS A 589 10.24 28.71 9.08
C HIS A 589 11.71 28.26 9.31
N PRO A 590 12.09 27.95 10.58
CA PRO A 590 13.42 27.46 10.98
C PRO A 590 13.71 25.99 10.59
N LYS A 591 12.98 25.42 9.62
CA LYS A 591 13.07 23.98 9.27
C LYS A 591 14.14 23.65 8.22
N TYR A 592 14.64 24.65 7.49
CA TYR A 592 15.60 24.45 6.40
C TYR A 592 16.90 25.21 6.69
N ARG A 593 18.03 24.64 6.26
CA ARG A 593 19.32 25.32 6.32
C ARG A 593 19.29 26.55 5.41
N ALA A 594 19.86 27.65 5.89
CA ALA A 594 19.79 28.97 5.24
C ALA A 594 21.17 29.63 5.07
N SER A 595 22.22 28.80 4.97
CA SER A 595 23.63 29.24 4.89
C SER A 595 24.05 29.70 3.49
N ASP A 596 23.28 29.41 2.44
CA ASP A 596 23.65 29.73 1.08
C ASP A 596 23.46 31.22 0.74
N LEU A 597 24.59 31.90 0.50
CA LEU A 597 24.64 33.31 0.14
C LEU A 597 24.84 33.58 -1.36
N SER A 598 24.89 32.54 -2.20
CA SER A 598 25.26 32.62 -3.64
C SER A 598 24.32 33.48 -4.48
N ALA A 599 23.11 33.76 -3.98
CA ALA A 599 22.16 34.68 -4.57
C ALA A 599 22.58 36.17 -4.50
N GLY A 600 23.61 36.51 -3.72
CA GLY A 600 24.01 37.89 -3.42
C GLY A 600 23.25 38.49 -2.23
N ASN A 601 23.32 39.81 -2.08
CA ASN A 601 22.64 40.54 -1.00
C ASN A 601 21.14 40.64 -1.24
N LEU A 602 20.36 40.57 -0.15
CA LEU A 602 18.93 40.83 -0.21
C LEU A 602 18.68 42.34 -0.28
N ALA A 603 17.77 42.74 -1.16
CA ALA A 603 17.35 44.12 -1.34
C ALA A 603 16.35 44.53 -0.25
N ALA A 604 16.47 45.77 0.23
CA ALA A 604 15.54 46.35 1.20
C ALA A 604 14.19 46.76 0.58
N SER A 605 14.13 46.91 -0.75
CA SER A 605 12.97 47.36 -1.51
C SER A 605 12.85 46.64 -2.87
N LEU A 606 11.68 46.77 -3.50
CA LEU A 606 11.37 46.20 -4.82
C LEU A 606 11.08 47.34 -5.82
N PRO A 607 12.10 48.03 -6.36
CA PRO A 607 11.92 49.26 -7.12
C PRO A 607 11.42 49.07 -8.56
N PHE A 608 11.44 47.84 -9.08
CA PHE A 608 11.18 47.59 -10.50
C PHE A 608 9.69 47.36 -10.82
N PRO A 609 9.25 47.60 -12.06
CA PRO A 609 7.86 47.42 -12.48
C PRO A 609 7.47 45.95 -12.69
N VAL A 610 8.42 45.03 -12.82
CA VAL A 610 8.16 43.59 -12.98
C VAL A 610 8.64 42.84 -11.75
N THR A 611 7.79 41.99 -11.19
CA THR A 611 8.11 41.14 -10.04
C THR A 611 7.85 39.68 -10.35
N VAL A 612 8.88 38.84 -10.16
CA VAL A 612 8.80 37.39 -10.35
C VAL A 612 8.85 36.70 -8.98
N LEU A 613 7.82 35.90 -8.70
CA LEU A 613 7.58 35.21 -7.45
C LEU A 613 7.99 33.74 -7.60
N TYR A 614 9.15 33.38 -7.08
CA TYR A 614 9.65 32.01 -6.96
C TYR A 614 9.11 31.35 -5.69
N VAL A 615 7.79 31.19 -5.66
CA VAL A 615 7.05 30.45 -4.63
C VAL A 615 5.87 29.74 -5.29
N ASN A 616 5.54 28.54 -4.81
CA ASN A 616 4.45 27.75 -5.38
C ASN A 616 3.06 28.36 -5.10
N ALA A 617 2.05 27.83 -5.79
CA ALA A 617 0.68 28.33 -5.76
C ALA A 617 0.07 28.40 -4.35
N ASP A 618 0.43 27.45 -3.48
CA ASP A 618 -0.03 27.39 -2.10
C ASP A 618 0.53 28.52 -1.22
N GLN A 619 1.71 29.05 -1.56
CA GLN A 619 2.39 30.13 -0.82
C GLN A 619 2.23 31.51 -1.46
N THR A 620 1.84 31.57 -2.74
CA THR A 620 1.76 32.82 -3.51
C THR A 620 0.92 33.89 -2.80
N ALA A 621 -0.24 33.52 -2.25
CA ALA A 621 -1.10 34.45 -1.51
C ALA A 621 -0.45 34.99 -0.23
N THR A 622 0.21 34.11 0.53
CA THR A 622 0.93 34.47 1.76
C THR A 622 2.05 35.47 1.44
N VAL A 623 2.86 35.19 0.42
CA VAL A 623 4.00 36.04 0.04
C VAL A 623 3.58 37.40 -0.50
N VAL A 624 2.59 37.45 -1.40
CA VAL A 624 2.09 38.73 -1.91
C VAL A 624 1.52 39.59 -0.79
N SER A 625 0.84 38.97 0.18
CA SER A 625 0.34 39.64 1.38
C SER A 625 1.47 40.17 2.27
N GLU A 626 2.55 39.40 2.46
CA GLU A 626 3.72 39.79 3.27
C GLU A 626 4.49 40.97 2.65
N LEU A 627 4.64 40.98 1.33
CA LEU A 627 5.33 42.06 0.63
C LEU A 627 4.56 43.38 0.74
N GLY A 628 3.23 43.34 0.67
CA GLY A 628 2.35 44.49 0.88
C GLY A 628 2.78 45.74 0.10
N ALA A 629 3.01 46.84 0.81
CA ALA A 629 3.42 48.13 0.24
C ALA A 629 4.76 48.07 -0.53
N ARG A 630 5.60 47.05 -0.31
CA ARG A 630 6.84 46.88 -1.08
C ARG A 630 6.58 46.64 -2.57
N LEU A 631 5.40 46.12 -2.92
CA LEU A 631 4.99 45.94 -4.32
C LEU A 631 4.45 47.22 -4.97
N ALA A 632 4.54 48.40 -4.32
CA ALA A 632 3.97 49.64 -4.86
C ALA A 632 4.52 50.05 -6.23
N ALA A 633 5.78 49.73 -6.53
CA ALA A 633 6.39 49.97 -7.84
C ALA A 633 6.04 48.90 -8.88
N THR A 634 5.55 47.73 -8.44
CA THR A 634 5.24 46.58 -9.31
C THR A 634 3.97 46.84 -10.12
N ARG A 635 4.08 46.67 -11.44
CA ARG A 635 2.98 46.77 -12.42
C ARG A 635 2.64 45.44 -13.09
N TYR A 636 3.56 44.47 -13.05
CA TYR A 636 3.38 43.16 -13.65
C TYR A 636 3.95 42.06 -12.74
N ARG A 637 3.17 41.01 -12.47
CA ARG A 637 3.50 39.92 -11.53
C ARG A 637 3.50 38.57 -12.22
N ILE A 638 4.59 37.85 -12.04
CA ILE A 638 4.81 36.54 -12.65
C ILE A 638 5.00 35.53 -11.52
N GLY A 639 4.22 34.44 -11.49
CA GLY A 639 4.42 33.35 -10.53
C GLY A 639 5.19 32.21 -11.16
N VAL A 640 6.20 31.65 -10.47
CA VAL A 640 6.94 30.49 -10.93
C VAL A 640 6.52 29.27 -10.12
N TRP A 641 5.76 28.37 -10.74
CA TRP A 641 5.16 27.22 -10.05
C TRP A 641 5.76 25.90 -10.56
N ALA A 642 6.28 25.11 -9.62
CA ALA A 642 6.71 23.74 -9.85
C ALA A 642 5.63 22.77 -9.32
N TRP A 643 5.13 21.90 -10.20
CA TRP A 643 4.05 20.96 -9.90
C TRP A 643 4.36 19.58 -10.48
N GLU A 644 4.00 18.54 -9.71
CA GLU A 644 4.43 17.15 -9.94
C GLU A 644 3.27 16.19 -10.28
N LEU A 645 2.02 16.64 -10.13
CA LEU A 645 0.84 15.84 -10.47
C LEU A 645 0.20 16.31 -11.79
N ASP A 646 -0.51 15.41 -12.46
CA ASP A 646 -1.23 15.67 -13.71
C ASP A 646 -2.45 16.59 -13.53
N VAL A 647 -3.02 16.62 -12.31
CA VAL A 647 -4.15 17.48 -11.95
C VAL A 647 -3.72 18.59 -10.99
N PHE A 648 -3.98 19.85 -11.35
CA PHE A 648 -3.75 21.00 -10.46
C PHE A 648 -4.94 21.19 -9.49
N PRO A 649 -4.71 21.34 -8.16
CA PRO A 649 -5.79 21.40 -7.19
C PRO A 649 -6.62 22.70 -7.27
N GLU A 650 -7.94 22.58 -7.40
CA GLU A 650 -8.87 23.74 -7.47
C GLU A 650 -8.75 24.68 -6.26
N ARG A 651 -8.40 24.17 -5.08
CA ARG A 651 -8.19 24.97 -3.86
C ARG A 651 -7.10 26.04 -4.00
N TRP A 652 -6.21 25.94 -4.98
CA TRP A 652 -5.15 26.91 -5.24
C TRP A 652 -5.44 27.83 -6.43
N ALA A 653 -6.61 27.70 -7.07
CA ALA A 653 -7.00 28.55 -8.20
C ALA A 653 -7.05 30.05 -7.84
N GLY A 654 -7.35 30.39 -6.58
CA GLY A 654 -7.34 31.79 -6.11
C GLY A 654 -5.96 32.46 -6.18
N ALA A 655 -4.87 31.69 -6.32
CA ALA A 655 -3.53 32.26 -6.49
C ALA A 655 -3.35 32.94 -7.86
N PHE A 656 -4.12 32.55 -8.89
CA PHE A 656 -4.08 33.17 -10.21
C PHE A 656 -4.53 34.64 -10.19
N ASP A 657 -5.43 35.01 -9.28
CA ASP A 657 -5.97 36.38 -9.18
C ASP A 657 -4.90 37.39 -8.75
N LEU A 658 -3.80 36.91 -8.17
CA LEU A 658 -2.69 37.73 -7.68
C LEU A 658 -1.59 37.95 -8.74
N LEU A 659 -1.70 37.28 -9.89
CA LEU A 659 -0.69 37.20 -10.93
C LEU A 659 -1.24 37.68 -12.28
N ASP A 660 -0.33 38.17 -13.12
CA ASP A 660 -0.62 38.51 -14.50
C ASP A 660 -0.34 37.30 -15.41
N GLU A 661 0.69 36.49 -15.09
CA GLU A 661 1.00 35.22 -15.76
C GLU A 661 1.74 34.24 -14.84
N VAL A 662 1.80 32.97 -15.27
CA VAL A 662 2.47 31.87 -14.56
C VAL A 662 3.52 31.22 -15.45
N TRP A 663 4.69 30.97 -14.88
CA TRP A 663 5.81 30.25 -15.48
C TRP A 663 5.98 28.90 -14.82
N THR A 664 6.27 27.88 -15.63
CA THR A 664 6.43 26.49 -15.20
C THR A 664 7.70 25.89 -15.80
N PRO A 665 8.44 25.03 -15.08
CA PRO A 665 9.75 24.57 -15.54
C PRO A 665 9.69 23.51 -16.66
N SER A 666 8.55 22.85 -16.85
CA SER A 666 8.37 21.73 -17.79
C SER A 666 7.02 21.79 -18.51
N ASP A 667 6.91 21.11 -19.66
CA ASP A 667 5.64 20.98 -20.38
C ASP A 667 4.59 20.17 -19.62
N PHE A 668 5.02 19.24 -18.78
CA PHE A 668 4.13 18.51 -17.87
C PHE A 668 3.46 19.48 -16.88
N CYS A 669 4.26 20.28 -16.17
CA CYS A 669 3.75 21.27 -15.22
C CYS A 669 2.87 22.30 -15.92
N ARG A 670 3.29 22.78 -17.10
CA ARG A 670 2.50 23.70 -17.93
C ARG A 670 1.13 23.12 -18.24
N SER A 671 1.06 21.87 -18.68
CA SER A 671 -0.19 21.22 -19.09
C SER A 671 -1.17 21.10 -17.92
N ALA A 672 -0.68 20.69 -16.74
CA ALA A 672 -1.49 20.56 -15.53
C ALA A 672 -2.03 21.92 -15.04
N VAL A 673 -1.20 22.96 -15.01
CA VAL A 673 -1.59 24.30 -14.54
C VAL A 673 -2.47 25.02 -15.57
N ALA A 674 -2.15 24.92 -16.86
CA ALA A 674 -2.90 25.57 -17.94
C ALA A 674 -4.32 25.04 -18.09
N ALA A 675 -4.55 23.76 -17.77
CA ALA A 675 -5.88 23.14 -17.83
C ALA A 675 -6.94 23.87 -16.98
N VAL A 676 -6.51 24.59 -15.94
CA VAL A 676 -7.39 25.29 -15.00
C VAL A 676 -7.10 26.79 -14.86
N SER A 677 -6.14 27.32 -15.64
CA SER A 677 -5.68 28.70 -15.47
C SER A 677 -6.52 29.70 -16.26
N PRO A 678 -7.00 30.79 -15.63
CA PRO A 678 -7.56 31.94 -16.33
C PRO A 678 -6.49 32.92 -16.83
N LYS A 679 -5.20 32.63 -16.62
CA LYS A 679 -4.04 33.48 -16.96
C LYS A 679 -3.11 32.75 -17.94
N PRO A 680 -2.23 33.45 -18.67
CA PRO A 680 -1.21 32.80 -19.49
C PRO A 680 -0.30 31.91 -18.64
N VAL A 681 -0.09 30.66 -19.09
CA VAL A 681 0.86 29.72 -18.47
C VAL A 681 1.94 29.36 -19.48
N LEU A 682 3.17 29.75 -19.19
CA LEU A 682 4.32 29.58 -20.07
C LEU A 682 5.27 28.52 -19.53
N ARG A 683 5.92 27.79 -20.44
CA ARG A 683 7.07 26.97 -20.09
C ARG A 683 8.29 27.87 -20.04
N PHE A 684 8.84 28.05 -18.86
CA PHE A 684 10.07 28.81 -18.61
C PHE A 684 11.00 27.93 -17.76
N PRO A 685 11.89 27.14 -18.39
CA PRO A 685 12.81 26.26 -17.68
C PRO A 685 13.71 27.06 -16.71
N HIS A 686 14.15 26.40 -15.64
CA HIS A 686 15.12 27.01 -14.74
C HIS A 686 16.43 27.32 -15.48
N ALA A 687 17.05 28.45 -15.14
CA ALA A 687 18.38 28.77 -15.64
C ALA A 687 19.37 27.73 -15.10
N ILE A 688 20.28 27.28 -15.97
CA ILE A 688 21.35 26.36 -15.61
C ILE A 688 22.65 27.07 -15.96
N GLU A 689 23.58 27.12 -15.00
CA GLU A 689 24.96 27.50 -15.25
C GLU A 689 25.68 26.25 -15.76
N PRO A 690 26.07 26.17 -17.04
CA PRO A 690 26.86 25.05 -17.51
C PRO A 690 28.23 25.15 -16.85
N LEU A 691 28.48 24.33 -15.83
CA LEU A 691 29.84 24.12 -15.36
C LEU A 691 30.64 23.61 -16.56
N PRO A 692 31.85 24.15 -16.83
CA PRO A 692 32.72 23.54 -17.82
C PRO A 692 32.83 22.05 -17.43
N PRO A 693 32.59 21.12 -18.38
CA PRO A 693 32.65 19.71 -18.05
C PRO A 693 34.01 19.47 -17.40
N ALA A 694 34.02 18.95 -16.18
CA ALA A 694 35.23 18.39 -15.64
C ALA A 694 35.70 17.38 -16.70
N SER A 695 36.83 17.66 -17.36
CA SER A 695 37.29 16.89 -18.51
C SER A 695 37.87 15.58 -18.02
N PHE A 696 37.01 14.71 -17.51
CA PHE A 696 37.35 13.32 -17.35
C PHE A 696 37.14 12.68 -18.71
N SER A 697 38.24 12.31 -19.36
CA SER A 697 38.15 11.39 -20.50
C SER A 697 37.54 10.07 -20.02
N ARG A 698 36.94 9.30 -20.92
CA ARG A 698 36.48 7.93 -20.60
C ARG A 698 37.61 7.12 -19.94
N GLN A 699 38.83 7.31 -20.43
CA GLN A 699 40.06 6.77 -19.87
C GLN A 699 40.35 7.24 -18.44
N ALA A 700 40.08 8.51 -18.11
CA ALA A 700 40.21 9.06 -16.75
C ALA A 700 39.18 8.48 -15.77
N LEU A 701 38.10 7.87 -16.27
CA LEU A 701 37.08 7.17 -15.49
C LEU A 701 37.23 5.64 -15.53
N GLY A 702 38.30 5.12 -16.14
CA GLY A 702 38.49 3.68 -16.34
C GLY A 702 37.47 3.04 -17.28
N LEU A 703 36.78 3.84 -18.10
CA LEU A 703 35.82 3.38 -19.09
C LEU A 703 36.51 3.29 -20.48
N PRO A 704 36.31 2.20 -21.24
CA PRO A 704 36.90 2.05 -22.58
C PRO A 704 36.43 3.13 -23.55
#